data_AF-A0A1T5JXA4-F1
#
_entry.id   AF-A0A1T5JXA4-F1
#
_cell.length_a   1.000
_cell.length_b   1.000
_cell.length_c   1.000
_cell.angle_alpha   90.00
_cell.angle_beta   90.00
_cell.angle_gamma   90.00
#
_symmetry.space_group_name_H-M   'P 1'
#
loop_
_entity.id
_entity.type
_entity.pdbx_description
1 polymer ?
#
loop_
_entity_poly.entity_id
_entity_poly.type
_entity_poly.pdbx_seq_one_letter_code
_entity_poly.pdbx_strand_id
1 'polypeptide(L)'
;MSESSKIRKFVSDQLSVWPMAAANFRSLKNAETRKLTVGGLEVTLQHNPERIRSSAAKVDSASIKARSCFLCESNRPEEQRVLKFEGRKGRKYDICINPFPIFPNHLTIIRDRHVDQSIWHRLTDMADLAHHYTDFTVFYNGPRCGASAPDHMHFQACPRGIMPLETEVDRLIDRIATADSVPNGEEAGTVPESISKDIEYITSVQEAQLFHYKHFTRGAFVLRARTSKSLAKLFYRLLDCAPIPEGEKEPMFNLLMWYKSRKGGVRPAGNTHGISGFEYRAIVLFRGSHRSHHYFDEGPDHLTMSPGCADMAGLFIVPKKEDYDKLDVRLLTEMMQEVSVSEEVEKEILWRLTRTQRKLEVGIMSAPEIVFEIVSDGAGPQKVSYMEGKISYNGALYDELYFEARTISTMFAEPSFILHDVTIGVDFHWQRKQTQCFAGALKFIVEGGKVVAVNIIGVEDYLLSVISSEMKSTSDLNLLKAHAVISRSWVTSMIGRRKINRRSEGLKLEELNNVPSLVTHLESREENRDSGDMVKWFDHEDHKRFDVCADDHCQRYQGLTVAVGENVRKAIDATWGQVLTYDGKICDARFHKCCGGRTELFSTCWEDKDLPYLQSLPDTPGHEEGADPFCNTADAAVLSQVLNDYDLETKDFFSWKAEYSRAEISELISRRSGRMIGELKELNPLETGPSGRIKKLEVVGTAGSFVVGKELMVRKILSESHLKSSAFSIVWTKDDRLVLEGRGWGHGVGLCQIGAAVMASRGYGYDEILQHYYPGTSLERL
;
A
#
# COMPACT_ATOMS: atom_id res chain seq x y z
N MET A 1 -9.53 -39.00 -24.90
CA MET A 1 -10.45 -38.72 -23.78
C MET A 1 -10.03 -37.42 -23.12
N SER A 2 -10.89 -36.40 -23.04
CA SER A 2 -10.57 -35.17 -22.29
C SER A 2 -10.37 -35.51 -20.80
N GLU A 3 -9.57 -34.75 -20.05
CA GLU A 3 -9.41 -35.01 -18.61
C GLU A 3 -10.74 -34.94 -17.86
N SER A 4 -11.67 -34.09 -18.31
CA SER A 4 -13.06 -34.04 -17.84
C SER A 4 -13.82 -35.38 -18.00
N SER A 5 -13.53 -36.16 -19.04
CA SER A 5 -14.14 -37.48 -19.22
C SER A 5 -13.66 -38.51 -18.19
N LYS A 6 -12.46 -38.34 -17.62
CA LYS A 6 -11.98 -39.16 -16.50
C LYS A 6 -12.81 -38.92 -15.25
N ILE A 7 -13.18 -37.66 -14.96
CA ILE A 7 -14.08 -37.33 -13.85
C ILE A 7 -15.44 -37.98 -14.04
N ARG A 8 -16.05 -37.85 -15.23
CA ARG A 8 -17.36 -38.48 -15.49
C ARG A 8 -17.33 -40.00 -15.26
N LYS A 9 -16.26 -40.67 -15.73
CA LYS A 9 -16.05 -42.09 -15.46
C LYS A 9 -15.90 -42.36 -13.96
N PHE A 10 -15.06 -41.61 -13.28
CA PHE A 10 -14.86 -41.72 -11.82
C PHE A 10 -16.16 -41.58 -11.04
N VAL A 11 -17.01 -40.59 -11.37
CA VAL A 11 -18.32 -40.42 -10.71
C VAL A 11 -19.20 -41.65 -10.96
N SER A 12 -19.27 -42.13 -12.21
CA SER A 12 -20.05 -43.34 -12.54
C SER A 12 -19.55 -44.58 -11.79
N ASP A 13 -18.24 -44.78 -11.75
CA ASP A 13 -17.59 -45.90 -11.05
C ASP A 13 -17.78 -45.81 -9.53
N GLN A 14 -17.85 -44.61 -8.98
CA GLN A 14 -18.08 -44.38 -7.55
C GLN A 14 -19.54 -44.63 -7.16
N LEU A 15 -20.49 -44.19 -7.98
CA LEU A 15 -21.91 -44.39 -7.71
C LEU A 15 -22.36 -45.86 -7.88
N SER A 16 -21.60 -46.69 -8.60
CA SER A 16 -21.89 -48.13 -8.71
C SER A 16 -21.54 -48.91 -7.44
N VAL A 17 -20.63 -48.38 -6.60
CA VAL A 17 -20.13 -49.06 -5.39
C VAL A 17 -20.57 -48.39 -4.09
N TRP A 18 -21.23 -47.22 -4.14
CA TRP A 18 -21.68 -46.48 -2.96
C TRP A 18 -23.20 -46.22 -2.97
N PRO A 19 -24.03 -47.14 -2.42
CA PRO A 19 -25.49 -47.09 -2.55
C PRO A 19 -26.15 -45.82 -2.01
N MET A 20 -25.68 -45.30 -0.86
CA MET A 20 -26.21 -44.07 -0.25
C MET A 20 -26.00 -42.86 -1.18
N ALA A 21 -24.77 -42.68 -1.68
CA ALA A 21 -24.48 -41.59 -2.62
C ALA A 21 -25.32 -41.75 -3.90
N ALA A 22 -25.43 -42.98 -4.44
CA ALA A 22 -26.25 -43.25 -5.62
C ALA A 22 -27.73 -42.88 -5.41
N ALA A 23 -28.30 -43.17 -4.25
CA ALA A 23 -29.66 -42.78 -3.90
C ALA A 23 -29.83 -41.25 -3.87
N ASN A 24 -28.91 -40.53 -3.25
CA ASN A 24 -28.96 -39.06 -3.16
C ASN A 24 -28.82 -38.40 -4.55
N PHE A 25 -27.92 -38.91 -5.41
CA PHE A 25 -27.81 -38.45 -6.80
C PHE A 25 -29.06 -38.75 -7.64
N ARG A 26 -29.77 -39.85 -7.39
CA ARG A 26 -31.07 -40.14 -8.03
C ARG A 26 -32.16 -39.20 -7.53
N SER A 27 -32.20 -38.94 -6.22
CA SER A 27 -33.14 -37.99 -5.62
C SER A 27 -33.00 -36.60 -6.23
N LEU A 28 -31.76 -36.10 -6.38
CA LEU A 28 -31.46 -34.82 -7.02
C LEU A 28 -31.99 -34.69 -8.45
N LYS A 29 -31.97 -35.77 -9.25
CA LYS A 29 -32.50 -35.74 -10.63
C LYS A 29 -34.01 -35.47 -10.68
N ASN A 30 -34.72 -35.80 -9.61
CA ASN A 30 -36.16 -35.60 -9.47
C ASN A 30 -36.50 -34.36 -8.64
N ALA A 31 -35.51 -33.54 -8.29
CA ALA A 31 -35.72 -32.33 -7.49
C ALA A 31 -36.62 -31.33 -8.23
N GLU A 32 -37.60 -30.80 -7.51
CA GLU A 32 -38.49 -29.75 -8.01
C GLU A 32 -37.70 -28.45 -8.15
N THR A 33 -37.88 -27.73 -9.27
CA THR A 33 -37.21 -26.46 -9.52
C THR A 33 -38.19 -25.39 -10.01
N ARG A 34 -37.95 -24.15 -9.60
CA ARG A 34 -38.67 -22.97 -10.10
C ARG A 34 -37.71 -21.81 -10.30
N LYS A 35 -38.03 -20.91 -11.22
CA LYS A 35 -37.20 -19.75 -11.56
C LYS A 35 -37.85 -18.47 -11.09
N LEU A 36 -37.03 -17.54 -10.62
CA LEU A 36 -37.43 -16.19 -10.21
C LEU A 36 -36.40 -15.18 -10.74
N THR A 37 -36.79 -13.93 -10.93
CA THR A 37 -35.84 -12.86 -11.27
C THR A 37 -35.56 -12.04 -10.02
N VAL A 38 -34.32 -12.10 -9.51
CA VAL A 38 -33.88 -11.42 -8.28
C VAL A 38 -32.74 -10.48 -8.64
N GLY A 39 -32.90 -9.18 -8.37
CA GLY A 39 -31.88 -8.17 -8.67
C GLY A 39 -31.44 -8.11 -10.14
N GLY A 40 -32.27 -8.55 -11.08
CA GLY A 40 -31.94 -8.62 -12.52
C GLY A 40 -31.35 -9.95 -13.01
N LEU A 41 -31.08 -10.91 -12.11
CA LEU A 41 -30.61 -12.26 -12.47
C LEU A 41 -31.78 -13.25 -12.40
N GLU A 42 -31.92 -14.11 -13.42
CA GLU A 42 -32.84 -15.26 -13.37
C GLU A 42 -32.23 -16.37 -12.50
N VAL A 43 -32.68 -16.48 -11.25
CA VAL A 43 -32.21 -17.46 -10.27
C VAL A 43 -33.06 -18.73 -10.33
N THR A 44 -32.49 -19.84 -9.87
CA THR A 44 -33.17 -21.14 -9.78
C THR A 44 -33.27 -21.57 -8.32
N LEU A 45 -34.47 -21.90 -7.88
CA LEU A 45 -34.73 -22.52 -6.59
C LEU A 45 -34.86 -24.03 -6.81
N GLN A 46 -34.16 -24.82 -6.01
CA GLN A 46 -34.16 -26.28 -6.05
C GLN A 46 -34.61 -26.84 -4.71
N HIS A 47 -35.73 -27.55 -4.68
CA HIS A 47 -36.15 -28.28 -3.48
C HIS A 47 -35.34 -29.57 -3.35
N ASN A 48 -34.49 -29.66 -2.33
CA ASN A 48 -33.58 -30.79 -2.11
C ASN A 48 -33.58 -31.25 -0.65
N PRO A 49 -34.49 -32.16 -0.26
CA PRO A 49 -34.64 -32.64 1.12
C PRO A 49 -33.37 -33.26 1.72
N GLU A 50 -32.58 -33.94 0.90
CA GLU A 50 -31.34 -34.61 1.33
C GLU A 50 -30.29 -33.62 1.86
N ARG A 51 -30.45 -32.32 1.56
CA ARG A 51 -29.54 -31.27 2.02
C ARG A 51 -29.74 -30.88 3.48
N ILE A 52 -30.84 -31.29 4.14
CA ILE A 52 -31.17 -30.88 5.51
C ILE A 52 -30.03 -31.17 6.50
N ARG A 53 -29.33 -32.30 6.34
CA ARG A 53 -28.19 -32.68 7.19
C ARG A 53 -27.05 -31.67 7.14
N SER A 54 -26.83 -31.04 5.98
CA SER A 54 -25.79 -30.03 5.81
C SER A 54 -26.27 -28.63 6.18
N SER A 55 -27.53 -28.30 5.91
CA SER A 55 -28.08 -26.96 6.21
C SER A 55 -28.34 -26.73 7.70
N ALA A 56 -28.68 -27.80 8.44
CA ALA A 56 -28.90 -27.77 9.88
C ALA A 56 -27.65 -28.09 10.72
N ALA A 57 -26.51 -28.39 10.09
CA ALA A 57 -25.28 -28.71 10.82
C ALA A 57 -24.75 -27.50 11.58
N LYS A 58 -24.42 -27.69 12.88
CA LYS A 58 -23.72 -26.69 13.68
C LYS A 58 -22.26 -26.57 13.22
N VAL A 59 -21.83 -25.35 12.96
CA VAL A 59 -20.49 -25.00 12.45
C VAL A 59 -19.77 -24.00 13.36
N ASP A 60 -20.23 -23.87 14.61
CA ASP A 60 -19.53 -23.09 15.63
C ASP A 60 -18.24 -23.81 16.08
N SER A 61 -17.30 -23.04 16.62
CA SER A 61 -15.97 -23.55 16.98
C SER A 61 -16.01 -24.67 18.03
N ALA A 62 -17.00 -24.69 18.93
CA ALA A 62 -17.13 -25.75 19.93
C ALA A 62 -17.60 -27.06 19.29
N SER A 63 -18.63 -26.99 18.43
CA SER A 63 -19.13 -28.14 17.66
C SER A 63 -18.07 -28.71 16.71
N ILE A 64 -17.25 -27.85 16.08
CA ILE A 64 -16.17 -28.29 15.18
C ILE A 64 -15.07 -29.02 15.96
N LYS A 65 -14.62 -28.47 17.10
CA LYS A 65 -13.59 -29.13 17.93
C LYS A 65 -14.05 -30.47 18.49
N ALA A 66 -15.36 -30.64 18.70
CA ALA A 66 -15.94 -31.85 19.26
C ALA A 66 -16.16 -32.97 18.23
N ARG A 67 -16.17 -32.68 16.92
CA ARG A 67 -16.41 -33.69 15.86
C ARG A 67 -15.11 -34.13 15.20
N SER A 68 -15.01 -35.41 14.84
CA SER A 68 -13.97 -35.89 13.92
C SER A 68 -14.21 -35.27 12.54
N CYS A 69 -13.18 -34.65 11.95
CA CYS A 69 -13.29 -34.05 10.62
C CYS A 69 -13.57 -35.12 9.55
N PHE A 70 -14.76 -35.05 8.92
CA PHE A 70 -15.25 -36.02 7.95
C PHE A 70 -14.55 -35.95 6.58
N LEU A 71 -13.67 -34.97 6.35
CA LEU A 71 -12.86 -34.85 5.14
C LEU A 71 -11.48 -35.53 5.28
N CYS A 72 -11.05 -35.83 6.50
CA CYS A 72 -9.80 -36.55 6.75
C CYS A 72 -9.87 -38.00 6.30
N GLU A 73 -8.77 -38.50 5.72
CA GLU A 73 -8.70 -39.85 5.13
C GLU A 73 -9.18 -40.95 6.08
N SER A 74 -8.78 -40.89 7.35
CA SER A 74 -9.16 -41.87 8.38
C SER A 74 -10.64 -41.87 8.76
N ASN A 75 -11.38 -40.80 8.43
CA ASN A 75 -12.76 -40.57 8.85
C ASN A 75 -13.75 -40.62 7.67
N ARG A 76 -13.24 -40.83 6.44
CA ARG A 76 -14.07 -40.98 5.25
C ARG A 76 -14.70 -42.38 5.23
N PRO A 77 -15.91 -42.54 4.66
CA PRO A 77 -16.50 -43.85 4.42
C PRO A 77 -15.57 -44.74 3.58
N GLU A 78 -15.48 -46.02 3.90
CA GLU A 78 -14.58 -46.98 3.23
C GLU A 78 -14.87 -47.09 1.73
N GLU A 79 -16.13 -46.91 1.33
CA GLU A 79 -16.53 -46.95 -0.07
C GLU A 79 -16.06 -45.72 -0.86
N GLN A 80 -15.73 -44.61 -0.18
CA GLN A 80 -15.37 -43.33 -0.81
C GLN A 80 -13.99 -43.40 -1.47
N ARG A 81 -13.98 -43.61 -2.79
CA ARG A 81 -12.74 -43.57 -3.59
C ARG A 81 -12.33 -42.14 -3.89
N VAL A 82 -11.06 -41.98 -4.26
CA VAL A 82 -10.44 -40.69 -4.57
C VAL A 82 -9.72 -40.73 -5.90
N LEU A 83 -9.78 -39.62 -6.63
CA LEU A 83 -8.86 -39.33 -7.74
C LEU A 83 -7.81 -38.32 -7.24
N LYS A 84 -6.53 -38.65 -7.38
CA LYS A 84 -5.44 -37.77 -6.92
C LYS A 84 -5.19 -36.64 -7.92
N PHE A 85 -4.94 -35.45 -7.41
CA PHE A 85 -4.50 -34.28 -8.16
C PHE A 85 -3.30 -33.64 -7.46
N GLU A 86 -2.28 -33.24 -8.22
CA GLU A 86 -1.12 -32.53 -7.69
C GLU A 86 -1.16 -31.08 -8.15
N GLY A 87 -1.37 -30.18 -7.20
CA GLY A 87 -1.23 -28.74 -7.37
C GLY A 87 0.22 -28.28 -7.22
N ARG A 88 0.42 -26.98 -7.05
CA ARG A 88 1.78 -26.40 -7.06
C ARG A 88 2.52 -26.67 -5.76
N LYS A 89 3.86 -26.61 -5.84
CA LYS A 89 4.77 -26.81 -4.70
C LYS A 89 4.51 -28.13 -3.95
N GLY A 90 4.19 -29.19 -4.68
CA GLY A 90 3.95 -30.53 -4.12
C GLY A 90 2.68 -30.67 -3.28
N ARG A 91 1.74 -29.72 -3.37
CA ARG A 91 0.43 -29.83 -2.70
C ARG A 91 -0.44 -30.83 -3.46
N LYS A 92 -0.98 -31.82 -2.76
CA LYS A 92 -1.83 -32.88 -3.27
C LYS A 92 -3.29 -32.74 -2.83
N TYR A 93 -4.20 -33.14 -3.69
CA TYR A 93 -5.63 -33.06 -3.45
C TYR A 93 -6.30 -34.38 -3.80
N ASP A 94 -7.32 -34.73 -3.03
CA ASP A 94 -8.20 -35.86 -3.22
C ASP A 94 -9.52 -35.35 -3.80
N ILE A 95 -9.77 -35.64 -5.08
CA ILE A 95 -11.05 -35.38 -5.73
C ILE A 95 -11.99 -36.53 -5.39
N CYS A 96 -13.06 -36.21 -4.67
CA CYS A 96 -14.09 -37.12 -4.22
C CYS A 96 -15.45 -36.70 -4.79
N ILE A 97 -16.40 -37.63 -4.91
CA ILE A 97 -17.81 -37.22 -5.12
C ILE A 97 -18.36 -36.63 -3.82
N ASN A 98 -19.23 -35.64 -3.92
CA ASN A 98 -19.99 -35.16 -2.77
C ASN A 98 -21.20 -36.10 -2.53
N PRO A 99 -21.28 -36.80 -1.38
CA PRO A 99 -22.36 -37.75 -1.11
C PRO A 99 -23.73 -37.09 -0.90
N PHE A 100 -23.78 -35.77 -0.68
CA PHE A 100 -25.00 -34.97 -0.57
C PHE A 100 -25.03 -33.92 -1.70
N PRO A 101 -25.25 -34.36 -2.95
CA PRO A 101 -25.10 -33.52 -4.12
C PRO A 101 -26.21 -32.46 -4.23
N ILE A 102 -25.81 -31.27 -4.66
CA ILE A 102 -26.72 -30.19 -5.11
C ILE A 102 -26.58 -29.92 -6.61
N PHE A 103 -25.59 -30.56 -7.23
CA PHE A 103 -25.29 -30.52 -8.66
C PHE A 103 -25.18 -31.95 -9.23
N PRO A 104 -25.52 -32.18 -10.50
CA PRO A 104 -25.09 -33.40 -11.18
C PRO A 104 -23.56 -33.47 -11.16
N ASN A 105 -22.98 -34.66 -10.95
CA ASN A 105 -21.53 -34.85 -10.82
C ASN A 105 -20.84 -33.92 -9.78
N HIS A 106 -21.50 -33.59 -8.67
CA HIS A 106 -20.93 -32.73 -7.63
C HIS A 106 -19.66 -33.35 -7.01
N LEU A 107 -18.57 -32.59 -6.99
CA LEU A 107 -17.28 -33.00 -6.43
C LEU A 107 -16.90 -32.19 -5.19
N THR A 108 -16.16 -32.83 -4.29
CA THR A 108 -15.43 -32.21 -3.18
C THR A 108 -13.94 -32.50 -3.37
N ILE A 109 -13.12 -31.46 -3.44
CA ILE A 109 -11.69 -31.53 -3.76
C ILE A 109 -10.91 -31.15 -2.51
N ILE A 110 -10.39 -32.16 -1.82
CA ILE A 110 -9.93 -32.04 -0.42
C ILE A 110 -8.40 -31.99 -0.40
N ARG A 111 -7.81 -31.13 0.41
CA ARG A 111 -6.35 -31.19 0.66
C ARG A 111 -6.03 -32.51 1.39
N ASP A 112 -5.03 -33.25 0.94
CA ASP A 112 -4.65 -34.56 1.57
C ASP A 112 -4.17 -34.45 3.04
N ARG A 113 -3.98 -33.24 3.55
CA ARG A 113 -3.63 -32.93 4.94
C ARG A 113 -4.69 -32.04 5.55
N HIS A 114 -4.96 -32.27 6.84
CA HIS A 114 -5.82 -31.41 7.64
C HIS A 114 -5.13 -30.06 7.85
N VAL A 115 -5.58 -29.04 7.13
CA VAL A 115 -5.12 -27.66 7.25
C VAL A 115 -6.34 -26.75 7.11
N ASP A 116 -6.35 -25.63 7.83
CA ASP A 116 -7.47 -24.68 7.80
C ASP A 116 -7.86 -24.28 6.38
N GLN A 117 -9.17 -24.07 6.17
CA GLN A 117 -9.73 -23.52 4.94
C GLN A 117 -9.15 -22.11 4.71
N SER A 118 -8.39 -21.93 3.61
CA SER A 118 -7.88 -20.62 3.20
C SER A 118 -7.48 -20.62 1.73
N ILE A 119 -7.88 -19.57 0.99
CA ILE A 119 -7.52 -19.41 -0.42
C ILE A 119 -6.04 -19.02 -0.61
N TRP A 120 -5.43 -18.40 0.40
CA TRP A 120 -4.06 -17.90 0.32
C TRP A 120 -3.10 -19.02 -0.09
N HIS A 121 -2.26 -18.72 -1.09
CA HIS A 121 -1.31 -19.64 -1.74
C HIS A 121 -1.93 -20.80 -2.55
N ARG A 122 -3.26 -20.92 -2.61
CA ARG A 122 -3.98 -22.05 -3.23
C ARG A 122 -4.85 -21.64 -4.42
N LEU A 123 -5.04 -20.33 -4.67
CA LEU A 123 -5.75 -19.85 -5.86
C LEU A 123 -5.15 -20.42 -7.17
N THR A 124 -3.83 -20.53 -7.26
CA THR A 124 -3.18 -21.09 -8.45
C THR A 124 -3.44 -22.57 -8.61
N ASP A 125 -3.60 -23.33 -7.51
CA ASP A 125 -4.01 -24.73 -7.57
C ASP A 125 -5.48 -24.84 -8.05
N MET A 126 -6.36 -23.93 -7.61
CA MET A 126 -7.74 -23.82 -8.11
C MET A 126 -7.80 -23.48 -9.60
N ALA A 127 -6.93 -22.58 -10.07
CA ALA A 127 -6.78 -22.26 -11.48
C ALA A 127 -6.30 -23.48 -12.28
N ASP A 128 -5.31 -24.22 -11.78
CA ASP A 128 -4.83 -25.42 -12.43
C ASP A 128 -5.94 -26.50 -12.51
N LEU A 129 -6.77 -26.66 -11.47
CA LEU A 129 -7.97 -27.52 -11.49
C LEU A 129 -8.97 -27.10 -12.58
N ALA A 130 -9.32 -25.81 -12.65
CA ALA A 130 -10.23 -25.29 -13.67
C ALA A 130 -9.67 -25.47 -15.09
N HIS A 131 -8.36 -25.30 -15.25
CA HIS A 131 -7.66 -25.51 -16.52
C HIS A 131 -7.64 -26.99 -16.95
N HIS A 132 -7.44 -27.91 -16.00
CA HIS A 132 -7.43 -29.34 -16.27
C HIS A 132 -8.83 -29.90 -16.57
N TYR A 133 -9.86 -29.40 -15.88
CA TYR A 133 -11.23 -29.90 -15.96
C TYR A 133 -12.19 -28.85 -16.52
N THR A 134 -12.03 -28.52 -17.80
CA THR A 134 -12.76 -27.42 -18.49
C THR A 134 -14.28 -27.57 -18.54
N ASP A 135 -14.81 -28.76 -18.28
CA ASP A 135 -16.26 -29.02 -18.23
C ASP A 135 -16.84 -28.70 -16.84
N PHE A 136 -16.00 -28.27 -15.89
CA PHE A 136 -16.37 -27.97 -14.52
C PHE A 136 -16.06 -26.51 -14.15
N THR A 137 -16.90 -25.96 -13.28
CA THR A 137 -16.64 -24.76 -12.49
C THR A 137 -16.19 -25.21 -11.12
N VAL A 138 -15.02 -24.73 -10.70
CA VAL A 138 -14.47 -24.95 -9.37
C VAL A 138 -14.89 -23.79 -8.50
N PHE A 139 -15.29 -24.05 -7.26
CA PHE A 139 -15.72 -22.99 -6.35
C PHE A 139 -15.21 -23.20 -4.92
N TYR A 140 -15.16 -22.09 -4.19
CA TYR A 140 -14.57 -21.97 -2.87
C TYR A 140 -15.49 -21.13 -1.96
N ASN A 141 -15.58 -21.56 -0.70
CA ASN A 141 -16.24 -20.81 0.37
C ASN A 141 -15.17 -20.34 1.35
N GLY A 142 -15.01 -19.02 1.47
CA GLY A 142 -14.15 -18.41 2.47
C GLY A 142 -14.67 -18.55 3.91
N PRO A 143 -14.02 -17.89 4.87
CA PRO A 143 -14.39 -17.95 6.28
C PRO A 143 -15.83 -17.51 6.47
N ARG A 144 -16.60 -18.29 7.24
CA ARG A 144 -18.01 -17.99 7.52
C ARG A 144 -18.85 -17.76 6.25
N CYS A 145 -18.50 -18.39 5.13
CA CYS A 145 -19.22 -18.25 3.85
C CYS A 145 -19.88 -19.54 3.35
N GLY A 146 -20.32 -20.42 4.28
CA GLY A 146 -21.06 -21.65 3.94
C GLY A 146 -20.19 -22.89 3.68
N ALA A 147 -18.92 -22.88 4.11
CA ALA A 147 -18.09 -24.08 4.12
C ALA A 147 -18.62 -25.11 5.14
N SER A 148 -18.79 -26.36 4.72
CA SER A 148 -19.29 -27.45 5.60
C SER A 148 -18.25 -27.97 6.59
N ALA A 149 -16.96 -27.80 6.26
CA ALA A 149 -15.81 -28.10 7.10
C ALA A 149 -14.78 -26.96 6.97
N PRO A 150 -14.97 -25.84 7.71
CA PRO A 150 -14.03 -24.72 7.67
C PRO A 150 -12.66 -25.06 8.29
N ASP A 151 -12.58 -26.15 9.04
CA ASP A 151 -11.36 -26.71 9.63
C ASP A 151 -10.46 -27.47 8.64
N HIS A 152 -10.98 -27.84 7.46
CA HIS A 152 -10.20 -28.60 6.47
C HIS A 152 -10.34 -28.02 5.07
N MET A 153 -9.23 -27.57 4.51
CA MET A 153 -9.12 -27.00 3.17
C MET A 153 -9.73 -27.90 2.08
N HIS A 154 -10.75 -27.38 1.42
CA HIS A 154 -11.38 -28.02 0.27
C HIS A 154 -11.96 -27.01 -0.71
N PHE A 155 -11.91 -27.38 -1.99
CA PHE A 155 -12.73 -26.80 -3.04
C PHE A 155 -13.93 -27.70 -3.31
N GLN A 156 -14.89 -27.20 -4.06
CA GLN A 156 -15.94 -28.00 -4.66
C GLN A 156 -15.97 -27.75 -6.17
N ALA A 157 -16.59 -28.64 -6.93
CA ALA A 157 -16.76 -28.42 -8.35
C ALA A 157 -18.08 -29.00 -8.86
N CYS A 158 -18.66 -28.32 -9.84
CA CYS A 158 -19.87 -28.74 -10.54
C CYS A 158 -19.66 -28.61 -12.06
N PRO A 159 -20.46 -29.30 -12.89
CA PRO A 159 -20.46 -29.05 -14.32
C PRO A 159 -20.78 -27.59 -14.62
N ARG A 160 -20.16 -27.08 -15.69
CA ARG A 160 -20.35 -25.70 -16.16
C ARG A 160 -21.78 -25.43 -16.61
N GLY A 161 -22.18 -24.15 -16.52
CA GLY A 161 -23.46 -23.65 -17.03
C GLY A 161 -24.67 -24.01 -16.16
N ILE A 162 -24.45 -24.50 -14.93
CA ILE A 162 -25.54 -24.82 -13.98
C ILE A 162 -25.83 -23.65 -13.05
N MET A 163 -24.82 -22.84 -12.73
CA MET A 163 -25.00 -21.67 -11.87
C MET A 163 -25.46 -20.47 -12.72
N PRO A 164 -26.60 -19.83 -12.43
CA PRO A 164 -27.10 -18.72 -13.23
C PRO A 164 -26.11 -17.56 -13.37
N LEU A 165 -25.39 -17.21 -12.30
CA LEU A 165 -24.41 -16.14 -12.34
C LEU A 165 -23.21 -16.47 -13.24
N GLU A 166 -22.76 -17.73 -13.28
CA GLU A 166 -21.72 -18.18 -14.22
C GLU A 166 -22.16 -17.90 -15.67
N THR A 167 -23.40 -18.25 -15.99
CA THR A 167 -23.98 -18.10 -17.34
C THR A 167 -24.13 -16.63 -17.73
N GLU A 168 -24.59 -15.80 -16.80
CA GLU A 168 -24.75 -14.37 -17.03
C GLU A 168 -23.41 -13.65 -17.22
N VAL A 169 -22.42 -13.98 -16.39
CA VAL A 169 -21.05 -13.46 -16.57
C VAL A 169 -20.48 -13.92 -17.90
N ASP A 170 -20.74 -15.16 -18.31
CA ASP A 170 -20.32 -15.63 -19.61
C ASP A 170 -20.91 -14.80 -20.76
N ARG A 171 -22.22 -14.50 -20.70
CA ARG A 171 -22.93 -13.64 -21.65
C ARG A 171 -22.33 -12.24 -21.73
N LEU A 172 -22.04 -11.63 -20.58
CA LEU A 172 -21.52 -10.26 -20.49
C LEU A 172 -20.08 -10.17 -21.01
N ILE A 173 -19.18 -11.04 -20.54
CA ILE A 173 -17.77 -11.01 -20.92
C ILE A 173 -17.57 -11.37 -22.40
N ASP A 174 -18.40 -12.27 -22.96
CA ASP A 174 -18.35 -12.59 -24.39
C ASP A 174 -18.69 -11.37 -25.28
N ARG A 175 -19.58 -10.47 -24.82
CA ARG A 175 -19.95 -9.23 -25.54
C ARG A 175 -18.88 -8.14 -25.47
N ILE A 176 -18.03 -8.16 -24.44
CA ILE A 176 -16.87 -7.25 -24.31
C ILE A 176 -15.71 -7.70 -25.22
N ALA A 177 -15.65 -8.99 -25.57
CA ALA A 177 -14.55 -9.58 -26.33
C ALA A 177 -14.75 -9.51 -27.85
N THR A 178 -14.69 -8.31 -28.47
CA THR A 178 -14.74 -8.17 -29.95
C THR A 178 -13.38 -7.97 -30.64
N ALA A 179 -12.29 -7.71 -29.90
CA ALA A 179 -10.93 -7.70 -30.45
C ALA A 179 -10.21 -9.02 -30.14
N ASP A 180 -9.42 -9.55 -31.09
CA ASP A 180 -8.65 -10.81 -30.98
C ASP A 180 -7.60 -10.83 -29.85
N SER A 181 -7.52 -9.80 -29.00
CA SER A 181 -6.63 -9.66 -27.85
C SER A 181 -7.40 -9.33 -26.56
N VAL A 182 -6.89 -9.78 -25.40
CA VAL A 182 -7.07 -9.01 -24.15
C VAL A 182 -6.11 -7.84 -24.33
N PRO A 183 -6.58 -6.58 -24.42
CA PRO A 183 -5.68 -5.46 -24.61
C PRO A 183 -4.69 -5.41 -23.44
N ASN A 184 -3.40 -5.26 -23.76
CA ASN A 184 -2.35 -5.01 -22.76
C ASN A 184 -2.21 -3.49 -22.63
N GLY A 185 -2.43 -2.93 -21.44
CA GLY A 185 -2.30 -1.48 -21.21
C GLY A 185 -3.57 -0.68 -21.51
N GLU A 186 -3.42 0.64 -21.70
CA GLU A 186 -4.49 1.67 -21.76
C GLU A 186 -5.58 1.47 -22.83
N GLU A 187 -5.45 0.50 -23.74
CA GLU A 187 -6.53 0.03 -24.64
C GLU A 187 -7.65 -0.75 -23.89
N ALA A 188 -7.80 -0.49 -22.59
CA ALA A 188 -8.47 -1.35 -21.64
C ALA A 188 -10.00 -1.38 -21.83
N GLY A 189 -10.50 -2.49 -22.38
CA GLY A 189 -11.78 -3.07 -21.98
C GLY A 189 -13.01 -2.17 -22.09
N THR A 190 -13.17 -1.42 -23.18
CA THR A 190 -14.39 -0.65 -23.45
C THR A 190 -15.61 -1.55 -23.31
N VAL A 191 -16.39 -1.33 -22.27
CA VAL A 191 -17.67 -2.01 -22.10
C VAL A 191 -18.64 -1.40 -23.13
N PRO A 192 -19.23 -2.20 -24.03
CA PRO A 192 -20.21 -1.68 -24.97
C PRO A 192 -21.36 -0.99 -24.23
N GLU A 193 -21.82 0.17 -24.71
CA GLU A 193 -22.91 0.93 -24.08
C GLU A 193 -24.18 0.10 -23.85
N SER A 194 -24.41 -0.91 -24.70
CA SER A 194 -25.50 -1.87 -24.56
C SER A 194 -25.48 -2.74 -23.29
N ILE A 195 -24.37 -2.76 -22.53
CA ILE A 195 -24.21 -3.51 -21.25
C ILE A 195 -23.49 -2.71 -20.17
N SER A 196 -23.21 -1.41 -20.37
CA SER A 196 -22.50 -0.56 -19.40
C SER A 196 -23.29 -0.35 -18.09
N LYS A 197 -24.61 -0.57 -18.13
CA LYS A 197 -25.49 -0.61 -16.96
C LYS A 197 -25.36 -1.90 -16.14
N ASP A 198 -24.97 -3.00 -16.77
CA ASP A 198 -24.92 -4.32 -16.16
C ASP A 198 -23.56 -4.62 -15.53
N ILE A 199 -22.49 -4.17 -16.20
CA ILE A 199 -21.10 -4.45 -15.83
C ILE A 199 -20.21 -3.25 -16.14
N GLU A 200 -19.23 -2.98 -15.28
CA GLU A 200 -18.29 -1.87 -15.43
C GLU A 200 -16.85 -2.36 -15.38
N TYR A 201 -15.99 -1.83 -16.25
CA TYR A 201 -14.55 -2.07 -16.17
C TYR A 201 -13.94 -1.25 -15.02
N ILE A 202 -13.14 -1.90 -14.16
CA ILE A 202 -12.53 -1.28 -12.99
C ILE A 202 -11.03 -1.05 -13.18
N THR A 203 -10.29 -2.12 -13.46
CA THR A 203 -8.83 -2.05 -13.61
C THR A 203 -8.27 -3.29 -14.30
N SER A 204 -6.99 -3.29 -14.61
CA SER A 204 -6.27 -4.43 -15.19
C SER A 204 -4.86 -4.54 -14.64
N VAL A 205 -4.33 -5.76 -14.64
CA VAL A 205 -2.92 -6.03 -14.34
C VAL A 205 -2.41 -7.05 -15.34
N GLN A 206 -1.45 -6.64 -16.17
CA GLN A 206 -0.91 -7.48 -17.26
C GLN A 206 -2.07 -8.02 -18.13
N GLU A 207 -2.20 -9.34 -18.22
CA GLU A 207 -3.20 -10.03 -19.05
C GLU A 207 -4.48 -10.38 -18.29
N ALA A 208 -4.76 -9.67 -17.19
CA ALA A 208 -5.95 -9.83 -16.37
C ALA A 208 -6.74 -8.53 -16.26
N GLN A 209 -8.06 -8.63 -16.32
CA GLN A 209 -9.02 -7.53 -16.22
C GLN A 209 -10.01 -7.81 -15.09
N LEU A 210 -10.42 -6.74 -14.41
CA LEU A 210 -11.39 -6.76 -13.31
C LEU A 210 -12.58 -5.89 -13.69
N PHE A 211 -13.77 -6.42 -13.43
CA PHE A 211 -15.05 -5.76 -13.66
C PHE A 211 -15.92 -5.80 -12.40
N HIS A 212 -16.80 -4.82 -12.26
CA HIS A 212 -17.84 -4.77 -11.24
C HIS A 212 -19.19 -5.13 -11.86
N TYR A 213 -19.84 -6.16 -11.35
CA TYR A 213 -21.18 -6.57 -11.77
C TYR A 213 -22.21 -5.89 -10.86
N LYS A 214 -23.15 -5.15 -11.46
CA LYS A 214 -24.05 -4.22 -10.75
C LYS A 214 -25.39 -4.82 -10.36
N HIS A 215 -25.62 -6.08 -10.69
CA HIS A 215 -26.89 -6.77 -10.51
C HIS A 215 -26.78 -7.92 -9.53
N PHE A 216 -27.94 -8.46 -9.14
CA PHE A 216 -28.16 -9.58 -8.23
C PHE A 216 -27.72 -9.34 -6.79
N THR A 217 -26.49 -8.88 -6.57
CA THR A 217 -25.90 -8.69 -5.26
C THR A 217 -24.77 -7.66 -5.28
N ARG A 218 -24.63 -6.91 -4.17
CA ARG A 218 -23.46 -6.06 -3.90
C ARG A 218 -22.19 -6.90 -3.73
N GLY A 219 -21.04 -6.30 -4.00
CA GLY A 219 -19.72 -6.90 -3.83
C GLY A 219 -19.37 -7.97 -4.86
N ALA A 220 -20.02 -7.94 -6.03
CA ALA A 220 -19.80 -8.90 -7.11
C ALA A 220 -18.75 -8.40 -8.11
N PHE A 221 -17.59 -9.06 -8.12
CA PHE A 221 -16.45 -8.71 -8.97
C PHE A 221 -16.09 -9.85 -9.91
N VAL A 222 -15.94 -9.53 -11.19
CA VAL A 222 -15.65 -10.50 -12.25
C VAL A 222 -14.23 -10.33 -12.73
N LEU A 223 -13.47 -11.42 -12.76
CA LEU A 223 -12.12 -11.46 -13.31
C LEU A 223 -12.10 -12.25 -14.62
N ARG A 224 -11.31 -11.75 -15.57
CA ARG A 224 -10.94 -12.43 -16.80
C ARG A 224 -9.43 -12.37 -16.95
N ALA A 225 -8.77 -13.48 -17.27
CA ALA A 225 -7.32 -13.50 -17.46
C ALA A 225 -6.84 -14.58 -18.43
N ARG A 226 -5.72 -14.34 -19.13
CA ARG A 226 -5.07 -15.36 -19.99
C ARG A 226 -4.12 -16.28 -19.22
N THR A 227 -3.49 -15.78 -18.17
CA THR A 227 -2.56 -16.55 -17.35
C THR A 227 -3.03 -16.64 -15.91
N SER A 228 -2.76 -17.77 -15.26
CA SER A 228 -3.04 -17.96 -13.84
C SER A 228 -2.20 -17.02 -12.95
N LYS A 229 -1.04 -16.56 -13.43
CA LYS A 229 -0.20 -15.58 -12.72
C LYS A 229 -0.85 -14.20 -12.70
N SER A 230 -1.29 -13.68 -13.85
CA SER A 230 -1.98 -12.38 -13.91
C SER A 230 -3.32 -12.43 -13.17
N LEU A 231 -4.07 -13.54 -13.30
CA LEU A 231 -5.28 -13.79 -12.51
C LEU A 231 -5.01 -13.68 -11.01
N ALA A 232 -3.98 -14.39 -10.52
CA ALA A 232 -3.65 -14.39 -9.10
C ALA A 232 -3.24 -13.02 -8.60
N LYS A 233 -2.44 -12.28 -9.36
CA LYS A 233 -2.03 -10.93 -9.00
C LYS A 233 -3.23 -9.99 -8.83
N LEU A 234 -4.18 -10.04 -9.78
CA LEU A 234 -5.37 -9.19 -9.73
C LEU A 234 -6.37 -9.65 -8.66
N PHE A 235 -6.53 -10.96 -8.47
CA PHE A 235 -7.39 -11.52 -7.42
C PHE A 235 -6.91 -11.13 -6.02
N TYR A 236 -5.62 -11.31 -5.70
CA TYR A 236 -5.12 -10.96 -4.37
C TYR A 236 -5.17 -9.45 -4.12
N ARG A 237 -4.92 -8.65 -5.16
CA ARG A 237 -5.16 -7.21 -5.12
C ARG A 237 -6.62 -6.90 -4.76
N LEU A 238 -7.59 -7.57 -5.39
CA LEU A 238 -9.01 -7.40 -5.04
C LEU A 238 -9.30 -7.79 -3.58
N LEU A 239 -8.73 -8.90 -3.09
CA LEU A 239 -8.91 -9.34 -1.70
C LEU A 239 -8.32 -8.35 -0.69
N ASP A 240 -7.16 -7.78 -0.97
CA ASP A 240 -6.50 -6.79 -0.12
C ASP A 240 -7.32 -5.48 0.03
N CYS A 241 -8.27 -5.23 -0.89
CA CYS A 241 -9.18 -4.08 -0.79
C CYS A 241 -10.36 -4.32 0.16
N ALA A 242 -10.66 -5.57 0.53
CA ALA A 242 -11.83 -5.93 1.31
C ALA A 242 -11.50 -6.06 2.81
N PRO A 243 -12.45 -5.74 3.71
CA PRO A 243 -12.24 -5.86 5.15
C PRO A 243 -12.08 -7.33 5.55
N ILE A 244 -11.12 -7.58 6.45
CA ILE A 244 -10.92 -8.87 7.08
C ILE A 244 -11.60 -8.82 8.46
N PRO A 245 -12.57 -9.70 8.73
CA PRO A 245 -13.19 -9.73 10.06
C PRO A 245 -12.20 -10.13 11.15
N GLU A 246 -12.47 -9.67 12.37
CA GLU A 246 -11.64 -10.01 13.53
C GLU A 246 -11.50 -11.53 13.70
N GLY A 247 -10.26 -11.99 13.93
CA GLY A 247 -9.91 -13.39 14.10
C GLY A 247 -9.76 -14.20 12.80
N GLU A 248 -10.12 -13.64 11.64
CA GLU A 248 -9.99 -14.30 10.34
C GLU A 248 -8.68 -13.92 9.62
N LYS A 249 -8.25 -14.78 8.68
CA LYS A 249 -7.02 -14.57 7.87
C LYS A 249 -7.30 -14.03 6.46
N GLU A 250 -8.57 -13.97 6.07
CA GLU A 250 -9.00 -13.52 4.75
C GLU A 250 -10.42 -12.91 4.84
N PRO A 251 -10.82 -12.08 3.88
CA PRO A 251 -12.17 -11.52 3.85
C PRO A 251 -13.25 -12.61 3.75
N MET A 252 -14.49 -12.27 4.09
CA MET A 252 -15.64 -13.14 3.83
C MET A 252 -16.02 -13.04 2.36
N PHE A 253 -15.80 -14.10 1.57
CA PHE A 253 -16.25 -14.15 0.18
C PHE A 253 -16.59 -15.58 -0.30
N ASN A 254 -17.33 -15.65 -1.39
CA ASN A 254 -17.46 -16.84 -2.23
C ASN A 254 -16.71 -16.62 -3.54
N LEU A 255 -16.08 -17.67 -4.07
CA LEU A 255 -15.29 -17.61 -5.30
C LEU A 255 -15.69 -18.73 -6.25
N LEU A 256 -15.97 -18.38 -7.50
CA LEU A 256 -16.19 -19.29 -8.61
C LEU A 256 -15.07 -19.11 -9.63
N MET A 257 -14.60 -20.19 -10.24
CA MET A 257 -13.58 -20.15 -11.28
C MET A 257 -13.78 -21.25 -12.32
N TRP A 258 -13.68 -20.88 -13.59
CA TRP A 258 -13.73 -21.81 -14.71
C TRP A 258 -12.76 -21.39 -15.81
N TYR A 259 -12.44 -22.33 -16.70
CA TYR A 259 -11.60 -22.11 -17.86
C TYR A 259 -12.42 -22.29 -19.13
N LYS A 260 -12.53 -21.24 -19.95
CA LYS A 260 -13.42 -21.18 -21.11
C LYS A 260 -12.65 -21.05 -22.42
N SER A 261 -13.13 -21.72 -23.48
CA SER A 261 -12.71 -21.49 -24.86
C SER A 261 -13.49 -20.34 -25.51
N ARG A 262 -12.80 -19.44 -26.20
CA ARG A 262 -13.38 -18.29 -26.92
C ARG A 262 -14.03 -18.64 -28.26
N LYS A 263 -13.47 -19.59 -29.01
CA LYS A 263 -13.90 -19.92 -30.39
C LYS A 263 -14.49 -21.32 -30.56
N GLY A 264 -14.61 -22.09 -29.46
CA GLY A 264 -14.87 -23.53 -29.52
C GLY A 264 -13.65 -24.27 -30.09
N GLY A 265 -13.21 -25.34 -29.42
CA GLY A 265 -12.02 -26.07 -29.87
C GLY A 265 -11.49 -27.05 -28.82
N VAL A 266 -10.72 -28.04 -29.28
CA VAL A 266 -10.06 -29.03 -28.42
C VAL A 266 -8.85 -28.38 -27.74
N ARG A 267 -8.73 -28.56 -26.42
CA ARG A 267 -7.60 -28.08 -25.61
C ARG A 267 -6.26 -28.50 -26.26
N PRO A 268 -5.29 -27.60 -26.46
CA PRO A 268 -3.95 -28.01 -26.85
C PRO A 268 -3.29 -28.83 -25.73
N ALA A 269 -2.44 -29.79 -26.07
CA ALA A 269 -1.67 -30.54 -25.08
C ALA A 269 -0.52 -29.69 -24.53
N GLY A 270 -0.30 -29.71 -23.20
CA GLY A 270 0.79 -29.00 -22.54
C GLY A 270 0.42 -27.63 -21.97
N ASN A 271 1.41 -26.95 -21.40
CA ASN A 271 1.25 -25.70 -20.65
C ASN A 271 1.27 -24.50 -21.62
N THR A 272 0.12 -24.07 -22.14
CA THR A 272 0.03 -23.10 -23.26
C THR A 272 0.06 -21.64 -22.80
N HIS A 273 0.85 -21.28 -21.78
CA HIS A 273 0.89 -19.95 -21.16
C HIS A 273 0.67 -18.82 -22.19
N GLY A 274 -0.53 -18.22 -22.21
CA GLY A 274 -0.83 -17.02 -23.01
C GLY A 274 -1.05 -17.19 -24.53
N ILE A 275 -0.94 -18.39 -25.11
CA ILE A 275 -0.92 -18.57 -26.59
C ILE A 275 -2.23 -19.17 -27.15
N SER A 276 -3.14 -19.70 -26.33
CA SER A 276 -4.37 -20.36 -26.81
C SER A 276 -5.63 -19.51 -26.61
N GLY A 277 -6.64 -19.68 -27.47
CA GLY A 277 -7.95 -19.01 -27.42
C GLY A 277 -8.83 -19.43 -26.24
N PHE A 278 -8.23 -19.63 -25.07
CA PHE A 278 -8.89 -19.93 -23.81
C PHE A 278 -8.54 -18.86 -22.77
N GLU A 279 -9.40 -18.69 -21.78
CA GLU A 279 -9.18 -17.75 -20.67
C GLU A 279 -9.75 -18.29 -19.36
N TYR A 280 -9.17 -17.83 -18.26
CA TYR A 280 -9.72 -17.96 -16.93
C TYR A 280 -10.83 -16.93 -16.75
N ARG A 281 -11.94 -17.36 -16.17
CA ARG A 281 -12.99 -16.49 -15.65
C ARG A 281 -13.21 -16.83 -14.19
N ALA A 282 -13.40 -15.81 -13.38
CA ALA A 282 -13.72 -15.98 -11.97
C ALA A 282 -14.70 -14.91 -11.50
N ILE A 283 -15.46 -15.25 -10.46
CA ILE A 283 -16.37 -14.32 -9.79
C ILE A 283 -16.04 -14.36 -8.30
N VAL A 284 -15.78 -13.19 -7.73
CA VAL A 284 -15.63 -12.97 -6.28
C VAL A 284 -16.88 -12.27 -5.78
N LEU A 285 -17.50 -12.85 -4.76
CA LEU A 285 -18.72 -12.36 -4.13
C LEU A 285 -18.41 -12.05 -2.68
N PHE A 286 -18.15 -10.79 -2.36
CA PHE A 286 -17.87 -10.38 -0.99
C PHE A 286 -19.13 -10.41 -0.13
N ARG A 287 -18.95 -10.81 1.13
CA ARG A 287 -20.02 -11.01 2.10
C ARG A 287 -19.84 -10.14 3.33
N GLY A 288 -20.95 -9.60 3.82
CA GLY A 288 -21.04 -8.87 5.08
C GLY A 288 -21.40 -9.78 6.25
N SER A 289 -22.19 -10.84 6.00
CA SER A 289 -22.75 -11.70 7.05
C SER A 289 -22.66 -13.19 6.72
N HIS A 290 -22.56 -14.04 7.75
CA HIS A 290 -22.58 -15.49 7.59
C HIS A 290 -23.96 -16.02 7.19
N ARG A 291 -25.02 -15.43 7.74
CA ARG A 291 -26.43 -15.81 7.51
C ARG A 291 -27.28 -14.55 7.51
N SER A 292 -28.39 -14.60 6.77
CA SER A 292 -29.45 -13.60 6.88
C SER A 292 -30.19 -13.78 8.21
N HIS A 293 -30.85 -12.72 8.69
CA HIS A 293 -31.67 -12.77 9.90
C HIS A 293 -32.77 -13.84 9.82
N HIS A 294 -33.29 -14.12 8.61
CA HIS A 294 -34.31 -15.16 8.38
C HIS A 294 -33.89 -16.54 8.92
N TYR A 295 -32.59 -16.85 9.00
CA TYR A 295 -32.15 -18.14 9.58
C TYR A 295 -32.43 -18.25 11.09
N PHE A 296 -32.43 -17.11 11.79
CA PHE A 296 -32.58 -17.02 13.24
C PHE A 296 -33.99 -16.63 13.67
N ASP A 297 -34.83 -16.19 12.73
CA ASP A 297 -36.23 -15.86 13.00
C ASP A 297 -36.99 -17.10 13.49
N GLU A 298 -37.96 -16.91 14.39
CA GLU A 298 -38.88 -17.94 14.88
C GLU A 298 -40.29 -17.77 14.29
N GLY A 299 -40.51 -16.68 13.55
CA GLY A 299 -41.76 -16.31 12.92
C GLY A 299 -41.96 -16.85 11.49
N PRO A 300 -42.93 -16.28 10.74
CA PRO A 300 -43.31 -16.78 9.41
C PRO A 300 -42.20 -16.66 8.36
N ASP A 301 -41.26 -15.74 8.54
CA ASP A 301 -40.15 -15.47 7.62
C ASP A 301 -38.92 -16.37 7.89
N HIS A 302 -38.98 -17.31 8.86
CA HIS A 302 -37.88 -18.23 9.20
C HIS A 302 -37.43 -19.10 8.02
N LEU A 303 -36.16 -19.06 7.59
CA LEU A 303 -35.64 -19.91 6.50
C LEU A 303 -34.58 -20.90 7.00
N THR A 304 -34.75 -22.19 6.71
CA THR A 304 -33.78 -23.24 7.10
C THR A 304 -32.53 -23.30 6.22
N MET A 305 -32.34 -22.33 5.33
CA MET A 305 -31.18 -22.25 4.46
C MET A 305 -30.21 -21.15 4.88
N SER A 306 -28.93 -21.41 4.67
CA SER A 306 -27.86 -20.44 4.83
C SER A 306 -27.14 -20.34 3.49
N PRO A 307 -27.15 -19.17 2.83
CA PRO A 307 -26.50 -19.02 1.53
C PRO A 307 -25.03 -19.45 1.55
N GLY A 308 -24.70 -20.45 0.74
CA GLY A 308 -23.33 -20.81 0.38
C GLY A 308 -23.00 -20.33 -1.05
N CYS A 309 -21.86 -20.76 -1.59
CA CYS A 309 -21.44 -20.34 -2.93
C CYS A 309 -22.47 -20.62 -4.04
N ALA A 310 -23.24 -21.71 -3.95
CA ALA A 310 -24.26 -22.04 -4.96
C ALA A 310 -25.42 -21.03 -4.92
N ASP A 311 -25.93 -20.73 -3.73
CA ASP A 311 -27.02 -19.76 -3.51
C ASP A 311 -26.56 -18.35 -3.95
N MET A 312 -25.34 -17.98 -3.55
CA MET A 312 -24.68 -16.73 -3.96
C MET A 312 -24.36 -16.68 -5.46
N ALA A 313 -24.48 -17.79 -6.20
CA ALA A 313 -24.34 -17.85 -7.65
C ALA A 313 -25.70 -18.00 -8.37
N GLY A 314 -26.81 -17.82 -7.65
CA GLY A 314 -28.17 -17.85 -8.19
C GLY A 314 -28.83 -19.24 -8.19
N LEU A 315 -28.21 -20.27 -7.61
CA LEU A 315 -28.83 -21.58 -7.42
C LEU A 315 -29.14 -21.80 -5.93
N PHE A 316 -30.37 -21.48 -5.54
CA PHE A 316 -30.85 -21.58 -4.16
C PHE A 316 -31.26 -23.00 -3.82
N ILE A 317 -30.58 -23.62 -2.84
CA ILE A 317 -30.86 -24.99 -2.42
C ILE A 317 -31.72 -25.00 -1.17
N VAL A 318 -32.99 -25.40 -1.33
CA VAL A 318 -34.00 -25.28 -0.29
C VAL A 318 -34.36 -26.66 0.27
N PRO A 319 -34.01 -27.00 1.52
CA PRO A 319 -34.24 -28.35 2.04
C PRO A 319 -35.69 -28.65 2.42
N LYS A 320 -36.41 -27.64 2.93
CA LYS A 320 -37.80 -27.79 3.38
C LYS A 320 -38.77 -27.35 2.30
N LYS A 321 -39.87 -28.09 2.14
CA LYS A 321 -40.91 -27.77 1.15
C LYS A 321 -41.63 -26.47 1.51
N GLU A 322 -41.85 -26.22 2.80
CA GLU A 322 -42.50 -24.99 3.28
C GLU A 322 -41.67 -23.75 2.92
N ASP A 323 -40.35 -23.83 3.08
CA ASP A 323 -39.44 -22.76 2.69
C ASP A 323 -39.39 -22.60 1.17
N TYR A 324 -39.40 -23.70 0.44
CA TYR A 324 -39.41 -23.66 -1.02
C TYR A 324 -40.66 -23.00 -1.56
N ASP A 325 -41.82 -23.29 -0.98
CA ASP A 325 -43.09 -22.74 -1.45
C ASP A 325 -43.21 -21.24 -1.16
N LYS A 326 -42.72 -20.78 0.01
CA LYS A 326 -42.83 -19.38 0.43
C LYS A 326 -41.80 -18.42 -0.16
N LEU A 327 -40.64 -18.92 -0.62
CA LEU A 327 -39.54 -18.06 -1.11
C LEU A 327 -39.94 -17.27 -2.37
N ASP A 328 -40.15 -15.98 -2.22
CA ASP A 328 -40.47 -15.08 -3.33
C ASP A 328 -39.30 -14.15 -3.67
N VAL A 329 -39.51 -13.24 -4.62
CA VAL A 329 -38.50 -12.26 -5.03
C VAL A 329 -38.12 -11.33 -3.87
N ARG A 330 -39.07 -11.00 -2.98
CA ARG A 330 -38.84 -10.10 -1.84
C ARG A 330 -37.88 -10.74 -0.84
N LEU A 331 -38.20 -11.94 -0.34
CA LEU A 331 -37.39 -12.66 0.65
C LEU A 331 -35.97 -12.96 0.13
N LEU A 332 -35.85 -13.35 -1.14
CA LEU A 332 -34.54 -13.57 -1.74
C LEU A 332 -33.74 -12.27 -1.89
N THR A 333 -34.40 -11.15 -2.23
CA THR A 333 -33.75 -9.84 -2.30
C THR A 333 -33.23 -9.41 -0.93
N GLU A 334 -34.07 -9.49 0.10
CA GLU A 334 -33.73 -9.17 1.50
C GLU A 334 -32.54 -10.03 1.97
N MET A 335 -32.62 -11.35 1.78
CA MET A 335 -31.55 -12.29 2.14
C MET A 335 -30.22 -11.97 1.45
N MET A 336 -30.24 -11.70 0.14
CA MET A 336 -29.02 -11.37 -0.60
C MET A 336 -28.43 -10.03 -0.16
N GLN A 337 -29.27 -9.03 0.13
CA GLN A 337 -28.78 -7.74 0.62
C GLN A 337 -28.09 -7.84 1.98
N GLU A 338 -28.59 -8.68 2.89
CA GLU A 338 -28.03 -8.86 4.24
C GLU A 338 -26.76 -9.69 4.29
N VAL A 339 -26.69 -10.69 3.42
CA VAL A 339 -25.53 -11.59 3.35
C VAL A 339 -24.34 -10.92 2.67
N SER A 340 -24.61 -10.07 1.69
CA SER A 340 -23.60 -9.36 0.92
C SER A 340 -23.04 -8.16 1.67
N VAL A 341 -21.92 -7.63 1.19
CA VAL A 341 -21.32 -6.42 1.77
C VAL A 341 -22.28 -5.22 1.70
N SER A 342 -22.08 -4.27 2.62
CA SER A 342 -22.81 -3.00 2.59
C SER A 342 -22.39 -2.15 1.39
N GLU A 343 -23.17 -1.09 1.11
CA GLU A 343 -22.85 -0.15 0.03
C GLU A 343 -21.56 0.62 0.32
N GLU A 344 -21.31 0.97 1.58
CA GLU A 344 -20.10 1.66 2.02
C GLU A 344 -18.85 0.79 1.80
N VAL A 345 -18.92 -0.50 2.14
CA VAL A 345 -17.82 -1.44 1.92
C VAL A 345 -17.55 -1.66 0.44
N GLU A 346 -18.60 -1.79 -0.38
CA GLU A 346 -18.44 -1.90 -1.84
C GLU A 346 -17.79 -0.65 -2.45
N LYS A 347 -18.24 0.55 -2.04
CA LYS A 347 -17.65 1.83 -2.46
C LYS A 347 -16.19 1.95 -2.03
N GLU A 348 -15.85 1.53 -0.81
CA GLU A 348 -14.46 1.53 -0.32
C GLU A 348 -13.58 0.56 -1.12
N ILE A 349 -14.06 -0.64 -1.44
CA ILE A 349 -13.33 -1.60 -2.30
C ILE A 349 -13.08 -0.98 -3.68
N LEU A 350 -14.12 -0.42 -4.30
CA LEU A 350 -14.02 0.25 -5.61
C LEU A 350 -13.03 1.41 -5.57
N TRP A 351 -13.15 2.30 -4.57
CA TRP A 351 -12.25 3.42 -4.38
C TRP A 351 -10.80 2.95 -4.18
N ARG A 352 -10.54 1.92 -3.36
CA ARG A 352 -9.20 1.33 -3.19
C ARG A 352 -8.62 0.76 -4.47
N LEU A 353 -9.46 0.19 -5.33
CA LEU A 353 -9.04 -0.35 -6.63
C LEU A 353 -8.72 0.74 -7.65
N THR A 354 -9.46 1.85 -7.64
CA THR A 354 -9.38 2.91 -8.65
C THR A 354 -8.67 4.17 -8.19
N ARG A 355 -8.31 4.28 -6.91
CA ARG A 355 -7.61 5.45 -6.38
C ARG A 355 -6.32 5.71 -7.15
N THR A 356 -6.07 6.98 -7.37
CA THR A 356 -4.86 7.47 -8.02
C THR A 356 -4.03 8.24 -7.00
N GLN A 357 -2.76 8.41 -7.33
CA GLN A 357 -1.82 9.19 -6.54
C GLN A 357 -1.14 10.19 -7.45
N ARG A 358 -0.89 11.38 -6.93
CA ARG A 358 -0.13 12.41 -7.63
C ARG A 358 1.29 11.91 -7.86
N LYS A 359 1.85 12.12 -9.05
CA LYS A 359 3.25 11.81 -9.35
C LYS A 359 4.16 12.95 -8.86
N LEU A 360 5.36 12.58 -8.43
CA LEU A 360 6.47 13.48 -8.12
C LEU A 360 7.75 13.04 -8.81
N GLU A 361 8.65 13.99 -9.04
CA GLU A 361 9.98 13.77 -9.58
C GLU A 361 11.04 13.87 -8.48
N VAL A 362 11.72 12.76 -8.17
CA VAL A 362 12.75 12.69 -7.14
C VAL A 362 14.14 12.58 -7.77
N GLY A 363 15.02 13.56 -7.54
CA GLY A 363 16.42 13.48 -7.94
C GLY A 363 17.18 12.49 -7.05
N ILE A 364 17.74 11.44 -7.65
CA ILE A 364 18.37 10.33 -6.92
C ILE A 364 19.89 10.46 -6.84
N MET A 365 20.55 10.67 -7.97
CA MET A 365 22.00 10.79 -8.03
C MET A 365 22.45 11.59 -9.25
N SER A 366 23.63 12.19 -9.15
CA SER A 366 24.29 12.90 -10.26
C SER A 366 25.72 12.41 -10.44
N ALA A 367 26.08 12.03 -11.65
CA ALA A 367 27.42 11.57 -11.99
C ALA A 367 27.76 11.84 -13.47
N PRO A 368 29.04 11.89 -13.85
CA PRO A 368 29.44 11.91 -15.27
C PRO A 368 28.90 10.71 -16.05
N GLU A 369 28.67 9.60 -15.33
CA GLU A 369 28.22 8.33 -15.86
C GLU A 369 27.37 7.59 -14.83
N ILE A 370 26.26 7.00 -15.26
CA ILE A 370 25.33 6.25 -14.41
C ILE A 370 25.04 4.89 -15.05
N VAL A 371 25.10 3.84 -14.23
CA VAL A 371 24.73 2.46 -14.61
C VAL A 371 23.37 2.11 -14.02
N PHE A 372 22.48 1.55 -14.83
CA PHE A 372 21.09 1.25 -14.47
C PHE A 372 20.58 -0.05 -15.12
N GLU A 373 19.50 -0.62 -14.58
CA GLU A 373 18.79 -1.76 -15.19
C GLU A 373 17.29 -1.47 -15.25
N ILE A 374 16.62 -1.87 -16.32
CA ILE A 374 15.15 -1.88 -16.39
C ILE A 374 14.66 -3.31 -16.15
N VAL A 375 13.92 -3.52 -15.06
CA VAL A 375 13.54 -4.88 -14.62
C VAL A 375 12.69 -5.61 -15.66
N SER A 376 11.88 -4.87 -16.42
CA SER A 376 10.93 -5.47 -17.37
C SER A 376 11.51 -5.84 -18.73
N ASP A 377 12.65 -5.26 -19.14
CA ASP A 377 13.21 -5.51 -20.48
C ASP A 377 14.21 -6.68 -20.52
N GLY A 378 14.78 -7.05 -19.36
CA GLY A 378 15.76 -8.13 -19.25
C GLY A 378 17.09 -7.84 -19.95
N ALA A 379 17.36 -6.58 -20.31
CA ALA A 379 18.59 -6.15 -20.99
C ALA A 379 19.82 -6.17 -20.05
N GLY A 380 19.60 -6.28 -18.74
CA GLY A 380 20.64 -6.22 -17.71
C GLY A 380 21.22 -4.81 -17.56
N PRO A 381 22.43 -4.68 -16.99
CA PRO A 381 23.11 -3.40 -16.79
C PRO A 381 23.34 -2.61 -18.08
N GLN A 382 22.85 -1.38 -18.07
CA GLN A 382 22.95 -0.38 -19.13
C GLN A 382 23.61 0.89 -18.58
N LYS A 383 24.10 1.76 -19.47
CA LYS A 383 24.92 2.91 -19.08
C LYS A 383 24.56 4.16 -19.87
N VAL A 384 24.45 5.28 -19.16
CA VAL A 384 24.34 6.63 -19.73
C VAL A 384 25.53 7.48 -19.28
N SER A 385 25.96 8.41 -20.13
CA SER A 385 27.04 9.35 -19.78
C SER A 385 26.77 10.76 -20.29
N TYR A 386 27.41 11.74 -19.66
CA TYR A 386 27.37 13.13 -20.10
C TYR A 386 28.31 13.33 -21.29
N MET A 387 27.80 13.93 -22.36
CA MET A 387 28.59 14.28 -23.55
C MET A 387 28.02 15.54 -24.21
N GLU A 388 28.85 16.59 -24.33
CA GLU A 388 28.51 17.82 -25.06
C GLU A 388 27.18 18.50 -24.62
N GLY A 389 26.91 18.52 -23.31
CA GLY A 389 25.67 19.10 -22.77
C GLY A 389 24.45 18.18 -22.87
N LYS A 390 24.60 16.98 -23.44
CA LYS A 390 23.55 15.99 -23.67
C LYS A 390 23.86 14.66 -22.99
N ILE A 391 22.89 13.75 -23.04
CA ILE A 391 22.98 12.38 -22.53
C ILE A 391 23.39 11.46 -23.68
N SER A 392 24.51 10.79 -23.56
CA SER A 392 24.94 9.75 -24.49
C SER A 392 24.42 8.38 -24.03
N TYR A 393 23.72 7.69 -24.92
CA TYR A 393 23.16 6.36 -24.68
C TYR A 393 23.07 5.59 -26.00
N ASN A 394 23.60 4.36 -26.04
CA ASN A 394 23.63 3.50 -27.23
C ASN A 394 24.14 4.18 -28.51
N GLY A 395 25.11 5.09 -28.39
CA GLY A 395 25.72 5.80 -29.51
C GLY A 395 24.92 7.00 -30.04
N ALA A 396 23.84 7.41 -29.37
CA ALA A 396 23.06 8.60 -29.71
C ALA A 396 23.04 9.61 -28.55
N LEU A 397 22.83 10.89 -28.89
CA LEU A 397 22.73 11.98 -27.92
C LEU A 397 21.27 12.41 -27.74
N TYR A 398 20.87 12.57 -26.48
CA TYR A 398 19.51 12.90 -26.07
C TYR A 398 19.49 14.12 -25.15
N ASP A 399 18.47 14.95 -25.26
CA ASP A 399 18.23 16.05 -24.30
C ASP A 399 17.61 15.51 -23.00
N GLU A 400 16.76 14.48 -23.13
CA GLU A 400 16.14 13.74 -22.03
C GLU A 400 15.96 12.28 -22.45
N LEU A 401 16.12 11.35 -21.50
CA LEU A 401 15.76 9.93 -21.68
C LEU A 401 14.71 9.54 -20.66
N TYR A 402 13.65 8.87 -21.12
CA TYR A 402 12.54 8.44 -20.28
C TYR A 402 12.26 6.95 -20.45
N PHE A 403 12.24 6.23 -19.34
CA PHE A 403 11.93 4.80 -19.26
C PHE A 403 10.66 4.63 -18.44
N GLU A 404 9.57 4.29 -19.12
CA GLU A 404 8.27 4.09 -18.50
C GLU A 404 8.17 2.74 -17.80
N ALA A 405 7.65 2.72 -16.57
CA ALA A 405 7.31 1.48 -15.89
C ALA A 405 6.03 0.88 -16.47
N ARG A 406 6.14 -0.33 -17.06
CA ARG A 406 4.98 -1.09 -17.57
C ARG A 406 4.13 -1.75 -16.49
N THR A 407 4.40 -1.50 -15.20
CA THR A 407 3.67 -2.08 -14.07
C THR A 407 2.57 -1.14 -13.57
N ILE A 408 1.36 -1.30 -14.11
CA ILE A 408 0.12 -0.60 -13.70
C ILE A 408 -0.45 -1.24 -12.41
N SER A 409 0.38 -1.40 -11.38
CA SER A 409 -0.10 -1.76 -10.05
C SER A 409 -0.39 -0.46 -9.30
N THR A 410 -1.67 -0.13 -9.08
CA THR A 410 -2.04 1.13 -8.38
C THR A 410 -2.19 0.95 -6.86
N MET A 411 -2.02 -0.27 -6.34
CA MET A 411 -2.13 -0.52 -4.89
C MET A 411 -0.80 -0.51 -4.16
N PHE A 412 0.25 -1.10 -4.74
CA PHE A 412 1.61 -1.01 -4.23
C PHE A 412 2.62 -1.08 -5.37
N ALA A 413 3.60 -0.19 -5.32
CA ALA A 413 4.78 -0.16 -6.18
C ALA A 413 5.55 -1.49 -6.20
N GLU A 414 5.86 -1.98 -7.40
CA GLU A 414 6.82 -3.06 -7.63
C GLU A 414 8.13 -2.47 -8.19
N PRO A 415 9.29 -3.11 -7.95
CA PRO A 415 10.54 -2.71 -8.57
C PRO A 415 10.43 -2.69 -10.10
N SER A 416 10.74 -1.56 -10.70
CA SER A 416 10.70 -1.32 -12.15
C SER A 416 12.10 -1.06 -12.72
N PHE A 417 13.02 -0.49 -11.93
CA PHE A 417 14.40 -0.27 -12.33
C PHE A 417 15.37 -0.33 -11.15
N ILE A 418 16.64 -0.48 -11.47
CA ILE A 418 17.75 -0.56 -10.53
C ILE A 418 18.76 0.54 -10.89
N LEU A 419 19.30 1.23 -9.89
CA LEU A 419 20.46 2.10 -10.06
C LEU A 419 21.63 1.55 -9.24
N HIS A 420 22.81 1.51 -9.87
CA HIS A 420 24.03 1.08 -9.21
C HIS A 420 24.80 2.27 -8.65
N ASP A 421 25.62 2.00 -7.63
CA ASP A 421 26.53 2.99 -7.03
C ASP A 421 25.85 4.28 -6.56
N VAL A 422 24.59 4.18 -6.10
CA VAL A 422 23.87 5.31 -5.49
C VAL A 422 24.59 5.68 -4.19
N THR A 423 25.09 6.90 -4.12
CA THR A 423 25.72 7.43 -2.91
C THR A 423 24.64 7.74 -1.87
N ILE A 424 24.77 7.19 -0.67
CA ILE A 424 23.94 7.53 0.48
C ILE A 424 24.78 8.21 1.56
N GLY A 425 24.19 9.18 2.26
CA GLY A 425 24.88 9.98 3.29
C GLY A 425 25.90 10.95 2.69
N VAL A 426 25.54 11.61 1.59
CA VAL A 426 26.39 12.62 0.93
C VAL A 426 26.80 13.69 1.95
N ASP A 427 28.10 13.92 2.10
CA ASP A 427 28.69 14.84 3.08
C ASP A 427 28.57 14.43 4.56
N PHE A 428 28.26 13.17 4.84
CA PHE A 428 28.32 12.57 6.19
C PHE A 428 29.47 11.57 6.33
N HIS A 429 29.94 11.36 7.56
CA HIS A 429 31.06 10.47 7.88
C HIS A 429 30.81 8.98 7.56
N TRP A 430 29.56 8.59 7.29
CA TRP A 430 29.14 7.22 6.95
C TRP A 430 28.81 7.05 5.45
N GLN A 431 29.20 8.00 4.58
CA GLN A 431 28.93 7.97 3.15
C GLN A 431 29.33 6.63 2.51
N ARG A 432 28.41 5.99 1.78
CA ARG A 432 28.67 4.72 1.08
C ARG A 432 27.89 4.62 -0.23
N LYS A 433 28.31 3.72 -1.11
CA LYS A 433 27.63 3.40 -2.37
C LYS A 433 26.79 2.13 -2.21
N GLN A 434 25.59 2.13 -2.77
CA GLN A 434 24.69 0.99 -2.73
C GLN A 434 23.90 0.84 -4.03
N THR A 435 23.66 -0.41 -4.44
CA THR A 435 22.69 -0.73 -5.48
C THR A 435 21.28 -0.62 -4.91
N GLN A 436 20.44 0.22 -5.53
CA GLN A 436 19.07 0.46 -5.07
C GLN A 436 18.04 0.11 -6.14
N CYS A 437 16.89 -0.39 -5.71
CA CYS A 437 15.75 -0.78 -6.54
C CYS A 437 14.63 0.23 -6.35
N PHE A 438 14.02 0.69 -7.43
CA PHE A 438 13.00 1.73 -7.42
C PHE A 438 11.75 1.28 -8.15
N ALA A 439 10.62 1.89 -7.81
CA ALA A 439 9.37 1.78 -8.53
C ALA A 439 9.08 3.05 -9.34
N GLY A 440 8.09 2.98 -10.22
CA GLY A 440 7.75 4.08 -11.12
C GLY A 440 8.73 4.21 -12.28
N ALA A 441 8.74 5.35 -12.96
CA ALA A 441 9.56 5.56 -14.15
C ALA A 441 10.93 6.13 -13.81
N LEU A 442 11.90 5.92 -14.70
CA LEU A 442 13.25 6.48 -14.64
C LEU A 442 13.41 7.52 -15.74
N LYS A 443 13.85 8.73 -15.37
CA LYS A 443 14.17 9.81 -16.28
C LYS A 443 15.62 10.22 -16.09
N PHE A 444 16.35 10.47 -17.17
CA PHE A 444 17.68 11.09 -17.12
C PHE A 444 17.62 12.49 -17.69
N ILE A 445 18.26 13.44 -17.00
CA ILE A 445 18.44 14.83 -17.42
C ILE A 445 19.91 15.25 -17.26
N VAL A 446 20.28 16.40 -17.80
CA VAL A 446 21.61 17.01 -17.59
C VAL A 446 21.51 18.21 -16.65
N GLU A 447 22.40 18.31 -15.67
CA GLU A 447 22.55 19.47 -14.78
C GLU A 447 24.00 19.59 -14.31
N GLY A 448 24.56 20.80 -14.29
CA GLY A 448 25.93 21.04 -13.80
C GLY A 448 27.03 20.24 -14.51
N GLY A 449 26.86 19.94 -15.81
CA GLY A 449 27.82 19.15 -16.60
C GLY A 449 27.85 17.64 -16.25
N LYS A 450 26.79 17.14 -15.60
CA LYS A 450 26.63 15.72 -15.23
C LYS A 450 25.26 15.21 -15.66
N VAL A 451 25.12 13.88 -15.75
CA VAL A 451 23.81 13.23 -15.87
C VAL A 451 23.20 13.10 -14.49
N VAL A 452 21.90 13.35 -14.38
CA VAL A 452 21.11 13.19 -13.16
C VAL A 452 20.04 12.12 -13.41
N ALA A 453 19.97 11.13 -12.53
CA ALA A 453 18.88 10.15 -12.51
C ALA A 453 17.72 10.71 -11.67
N VAL A 454 16.53 10.75 -12.26
CA VAL A 454 15.29 11.26 -11.67
C VAL A 454 14.25 10.15 -11.67
N ASN A 455 13.75 9.79 -10.50
CA ASN A 455 12.66 8.83 -10.35
C ASN A 455 11.30 9.53 -10.40
N ILE A 456 10.42 9.13 -11.31
CA ILE A 456 9.03 9.57 -11.34
C ILE A 456 8.15 8.51 -10.69
N ILE A 457 7.67 8.80 -9.49
CA ILE A 457 6.91 7.86 -8.66
C ILE A 457 5.63 8.54 -8.16
N GLY A 458 4.65 7.77 -7.69
CA GLY A 458 3.49 8.33 -7.00
C GLY A 458 3.81 8.68 -5.53
N VAL A 459 3.13 9.69 -4.99
CA VAL A 459 3.35 10.18 -3.62
C VAL A 459 3.18 9.06 -2.58
N GLU A 460 2.18 8.21 -2.71
CA GLU A 460 1.92 7.16 -1.70
C GLU A 460 2.99 6.06 -1.75
N ASP A 461 3.45 5.70 -2.95
CA ASP A 461 4.56 4.76 -3.12
C ASP A 461 5.89 5.33 -2.62
N TYR A 462 6.12 6.64 -2.80
CA TYR A 462 7.27 7.34 -2.27
C TYR A 462 7.30 7.30 -0.72
N LEU A 463 6.14 7.48 -0.09
CA LEU A 463 6.02 7.45 1.37
C LEU A 463 6.36 6.09 1.97
N LEU A 464 6.16 4.98 1.24
CA LEU A 464 6.58 3.65 1.72
C LEU A 464 8.08 3.62 2.03
N SER A 465 8.89 4.27 1.20
CA SER A 465 10.34 4.37 1.36
C SER A 465 10.72 5.39 2.42
N VAL A 466 10.11 6.59 2.40
CA VAL A 466 10.41 7.66 3.37
C VAL A 466 10.15 7.19 4.79
N ILE A 467 8.94 6.67 5.07
CA ILE A 467 8.59 6.24 6.42
C ILE A 467 9.48 5.08 6.88
N SER A 468 9.78 4.12 5.99
CA SER A 468 10.65 2.99 6.32
C SER A 468 12.14 3.37 6.48
N SER A 469 12.54 4.55 5.99
CA SER A 469 13.91 5.07 6.16
C SER A 469 14.04 5.91 7.42
N GLU A 470 12.98 6.61 7.81
CA GLU A 470 12.91 7.49 8.98
C GLU A 470 12.54 6.74 10.27
N MET A 471 11.74 5.66 10.17
CA MET A 471 11.19 4.93 11.32
C MET A 471 11.25 3.42 11.12
N LYS A 472 11.26 2.66 12.23
CA LYS A 472 11.14 1.20 12.13
C LYS A 472 9.77 0.82 11.62
N SER A 473 9.71 -0.17 10.75
CA SER A 473 8.46 -0.62 10.14
C SER A 473 7.51 -1.34 11.11
N THR A 474 7.99 -1.66 12.32
CA THR A 474 7.21 -2.23 13.44
C THR A 474 6.72 -1.17 14.44
N SER A 475 6.95 0.11 14.17
CA SER A 475 6.51 1.19 15.05
C SER A 475 4.99 1.21 15.23
N ASP A 476 4.56 1.90 16.29
CA ASP A 476 3.15 2.11 16.58
C ASP A 476 2.38 2.65 15.36
N LEU A 477 1.18 2.13 15.13
CA LEU A 477 0.40 2.46 13.95
C LEU A 477 0.00 3.94 13.93
N ASN A 478 -0.32 4.55 15.06
CA ASN A 478 -0.68 5.97 15.13
C ASN A 478 0.54 6.87 14.87
N LEU A 479 1.72 6.48 15.33
CA LEU A 479 2.98 7.17 14.99
C LEU A 479 3.24 7.16 13.49
N LEU A 480 3.11 5.98 12.86
CA LEU A 480 3.30 5.81 11.42
C LEU A 480 2.25 6.58 10.60
N LYS A 481 0.99 6.62 11.07
CA LYS A 481 -0.08 7.43 10.45
C LYS A 481 0.22 8.92 10.52
N ALA A 482 0.63 9.42 11.69
CA ALA A 482 1.02 10.83 11.85
C ALA A 482 2.18 11.18 10.91
N HIS A 483 3.21 10.32 10.86
CA HIS A 483 4.35 10.51 9.96
C HIS A 483 3.95 10.48 8.48
N ALA A 484 3.04 9.59 8.08
CA ALA A 484 2.54 9.54 6.71
C ALA A 484 1.86 10.86 6.30
N VAL A 485 1.01 11.41 7.16
CA VAL A 485 0.29 12.67 6.91
C VAL A 485 1.26 13.84 6.78
N ILE A 486 2.22 14.01 7.70
CA ILE A 486 3.18 15.13 7.62
C ILE A 486 4.08 15.02 6.40
N SER A 487 4.57 13.82 6.09
CA SER A 487 5.45 13.62 4.94
C SER A 487 4.70 13.89 3.63
N ARG A 488 3.43 13.45 3.53
CA ARG A 488 2.54 13.73 2.40
C ARG A 488 2.25 15.22 2.26
N SER A 489 1.95 15.90 3.36
CA SER A 489 1.66 17.34 3.38
C SER A 489 2.84 18.15 2.87
N TRP A 490 4.03 17.86 3.43
CA TRP A 490 5.28 18.50 3.03
C TRP A 490 5.59 18.29 1.55
N VAL A 491 5.61 17.04 1.07
CA VAL A 491 5.97 16.76 -0.33
C VAL A 491 4.94 17.34 -1.29
N THR A 492 3.64 17.30 -0.94
CA THR A 492 2.59 17.88 -1.79
C THR A 492 2.66 19.40 -1.86
N SER A 493 3.02 20.06 -0.75
CA SER A 493 3.30 21.50 -0.70
C SER A 493 4.45 21.87 -1.65
N MET A 494 5.54 21.09 -1.66
CA MET A 494 6.69 21.32 -2.55
C MET A 494 6.32 21.18 -4.03
N ILE A 495 5.59 20.14 -4.42
CA ILE A 495 5.11 19.98 -5.81
C ILE A 495 4.15 21.14 -6.18
N GLY A 496 3.36 21.65 -5.23
CA GLY A 496 2.49 22.81 -5.42
C GLY A 496 3.27 24.09 -5.74
N ARG A 497 4.26 24.43 -4.91
CA ARG A 497 5.11 25.63 -5.06
C ARG A 497 5.85 25.67 -6.40
N ARG A 498 6.40 24.53 -6.84
CA ARG A 498 7.15 24.46 -8.11
C ARG A 498 6.29 24.73 -9.35
N LYS A 499 5.03 24.27 -9.37
CA LYS A 499 4.09 24.57 -10.47
C LYS A 499 3.80 26.07 -10.60
N ILE A 500 3.76 26.79 -9.48
CA ILE A 500 3.55 28.24 -9.45
C ILE A 500 4.79 28.95 -10.02
N ASN A 501 6.00 28.55 -9.59
CA ASN A 501 7.25 29.15 -10.08
C ASN A 501 7.41 28.98 -11.61
N ARG A 502 7.10 27.79 -12.17
CA ARG A 502 7.13 27.57 -13.64
C ARG A 502 6.11 28.40 -14.43
N ARG A 503 4.95 28.73 -13.84
CA ARG A 503 3.92 29.57 -14.50
C ARG A 503 4.26 31.06 -14.45
N SER A 504 5.00 31.48 -13.42
CA SER A 504 5.36 32.88 -13.19
C SER A 504 6.47 33.38 -14.12
N GLU A 505 7.27 32.47 -14.71
CA GLU A 505 8.31 32.80 -15.71
C GLU A 505 7.76 33.29 -17.07
N GLY A 506 6.43 33.44 -17.24
CA GLY A 506 5.80 33.86 -18.50
C GLY A 506 4.67 34.89 -18.42
N LEU A 507 4.42 35.53 -17.26
CA LEU A 507 3.28 36.44 -17.06
C LEU A 507 3.70 37.92 -16.94
N LYS A 508 2.85 38.83 -17.47
CA LYS A 508 3.05 40.29 -17.36
C LYS A 508 2.57 40.81 -16.00
N LEU A 509 3.28 41.82 -15.48
CA LEU A 509 3.16 42.41 -14.14
C LEU A 509 1.73 42.83 -13.72
N GLU A 510 0.85 43.09 -14.68
CA GLU A 510 -0.53 43.58 -14.43
C GLU A 510 -1.52 42.46 -14.03
N GLU A 511 -1.22 41.19 -14.34
CA GLU A 511 -2.07 40.03 -13.94
C GLU A 511 -1.71 39.47 -12.55
N LEU A 512 -0.59 39.89 -11.96
CA LEU A 512 -0.15 39.50 -10.62
C LEU A 512 -0.93 40.19 -9.49
N ASN A 513 -1.67 41.27 -9.78
CA ASN A 513 -2.42 42.03 -8.78
C ASN A 513 -3.75 41.37 -8.35
N ASN A 514 -4.20 40.32 -9.04
CA ASN A 514 -5.41 39.55 -8.69
C ASN A 514 -5.09 38.21 -8.01
N VAL A 515 -3.82 37.97 -7.63
CA VAL A 515 -3.38 36.76 -6.90
C VAL A 515 -3.06 37.16 -5.46
N PRO A 516 -3.89 36.78 -4.46
CA PRO A 516 -3.63 37.13 -3.07
C PRO A 516 -2.38 36.41 -2.55
N SER A 517 -1.29 37.18 -2.43
CA SER A 517 -0.06 36.92 -1.68
C SER A 517 0.63 35.58 -1.97
N LEU A 518 1.48 35.55 -3.01
CA LEU A 518 2.66 34.66 -3.13
C LEU A 518 3.51 35.12 -4.33
N VAL A 519 4.00 36.36 -4.27
CA VAL A 519 5.06 36.85 -5.18
C VAL A 519 6.25 37.20 -4.31
N THR A 520 7.03 36.19 -3.93
CA THR A 520 8.39 36.41 -3.46
C THR A 520 9.27 36.64 -4.68
N HIS A 521 9.29 37.89 -5.15
CA HIS A 521 10.47 38.42 -5.83
C HIS A 521 11.60 38.42 -4.81
N LEU A 522 12.43 37.38 -4.82
CA LEU A 522 13.76 37.43 -4.26
C LEU A 522 14.70 37.19 -5.42
N GLU A 523 15.12 38.28 -6.05
CA GLU A 523 16.44 38.31 -6.65
C GLU A 523 17.40 37.84 -5.56
N SER A 524 18.00 36.67 -5.78
CA SER A 524 19.22 36.25 -5.10
C SER A 524 20.28 37.31 -5.41
N ARG A 525 20.27 38.39 -4.64
CA ARG A 525 21.33 39.39 -4.67
C ARG A 525 22.62 38.66 -4.36
N GLU A 526 23.52 38.76 -5.33
CA GLU A 526 24.92 38.48 -5.20
C GLU A 526 25.44 38.92 -3.84
N GLU A 527 26.31 38.06 -3.29
CA GLU A 527 27.21 38.30 -2.18
C GLU A 527 27.37 39.78 -1.85
N ASN A 528 26.78 40.22 -0.74
CA ASN A 528 27.17 41.48 -0.12
C ASN A 528 28.54 41.25 0.55
N ARG A 529 29.60 41.17 -0.27
CA ARG A 529 31.00 40.93 0.15
C ARG A 529 31.51 41.97 1.15
N ASP A 530 30.81 43.10 1.28
CA ASP A 530 31.13 44.19 2.22
C ASP A 530 30.51 44.05 3.62
N SER A 531 29.56 43.12 3.85
CA SER A 531 28.81 43.06 5.13
C SER A 531 29.36 42.11 6.18
N GLY A 532 30.38 41.28 5.89
CA GLY A 532 30.95 40.35 6.86
C GLY A 532 30.05 39.18 7.29
N ASP A 533 28.76 39.19 6.96
CA ASP A 533 27.78 38.17 7.37
C ASP A 533 27.78 36.93 6.46
N MET A 534 27.68 35.73 7.05
CA MET A 534 27.56 34.45 6.36
C MET A 534 26.18 33.83 6.63
N VAL A 535 25.22 34.13 5.76
CA VAL A 535 23.85 33.60 5.80
C VAL A 535 23.60 32.78 4.53
N LYS A 536 23.23 31.50 4.69
CA LYS A 536 22.80 30.65 3.59
C LYS A 536 21.40 30.11 3.86
N TRP A 537 20.49 30.33 2.91
CA TRP A 537 19.13 29.82 2.94
C TRP A 537 19.10 28.44 2.27
N PHE A 538 18.59 27.43 2.98
CA PHE A 538 18.42 26.07 2.45
C PHE A 538 16.91 25.80 2.36
N ASP A 539 16.28 26.16 1.24
CA ASP A 539 14.88 25.77 0.98
C ASP A 539 14.43 25.95 -0.48
N HIS A 540 15.09 26.81 -1.28
CA HIS A 540 14.48 27.32 -2.53
C HIS A 540 15.28 27.15 -3.83
N GLU A 541 16.59 26.88 -3.79
CA GLU A 541 17.44 26.89 -5.00
C GLU A 541 18.17 25.59 -5.31
N ASP A 542 18.16 24.60 -4.43
CA ASP A 542 19.04 23.45 -4.57
C ASP A 542 18.64 22.55 -5.76
N HIS A 543 17.36 22.54 -6.17
CA HIS A 543 16.85 21.69 -7.25
C HIS A 543 15.85 22.43 -8.16
N LYS A 544 16.28 22.80 -9.39
CA LYS A 544 15.40 23.47 -10.37
C LYS A 544 14.69 22.49 -11.30
N ARG A 545 15.28 21.30 -11.52
CA ARG A 545 14.85 20.34 -12.56
C ARG A 545 14.06 19.12 -12.07
N PHE A 546 13.92 18.90 -10.76
CA PHE A 546 13.04 17.89 -10.14
C PHE A 546 12.34 18.46 -8.89
N ASP A 547 11.37 17.74 -8.30
CA ASP A 547 10.50 18.26 -7.23
C ASP A 547 11.15 18.20 -5.85
N VAL A 548 11.83 17.10 -5.53
CA VAL A 548 12.56 16.87 -4.26
C VAL A 548 13.80 15.99 -4.51
N CYS A 549 14.80 15.99 -3.62
CA CYS A 549 15.91 15.03 -3.68
C CYS A 549 15.69 13.83 -2.75
N ALA A 550 16.51 12.79 -2.96
CA ALA A 550 16.50 11.57 -2.16
C ALA A 550 17.28 11.66 -0.82
N ASP A 551 17.96 12.77 -0.57
CA ASP A 551 18.83 12.98 0.59
C ASP A 551 18.10 13.62 1.78
N ASP A 552 18.79 13.67 2.93
CA ASP A 552 18.33 14.29 4.19
C ASP A 552 18.02 15.80 4.06
N HIS A 553 18.38 16.43 2.93
CA HIS A 553 17.97 17.79 2.60
C HIS A 553 16.44 17.91 2.41
N CYS A 554 15.81 16.90 1.81
CA CYS A 554 14.37 16.86 1.58
C CYS A 554 13.70 15.85 2.53
N GLN A 555 13.70 14.58 2.13
CA GLN A 555 13.28 13.44 2.94
C GLN A 555 14.05 12.23 2.44
N ARG A 556 14.46 11.35 3.35
CA ARG A 556 15.30 10.21 3.01
C ARG A 556 14.53 9.19 2.15
N TYR A 557 14.85 9.12 0.87
CA TYR A 557 14.21 8.23 -0.10
C TYR A 557 15.22 7.23 -0.67
N GLN A 558 15.02 5.94 -0.42
CA GLN A 558 15.96 4.87 -0.81
C GLN A 558 15.31 3.82 -1.73
N GLY A 559 14.20 4.18 -2.37
CA GLY A 559 13.41 3.26 -3.19
C GLY A 559 12.79 2.10 -2.38
N LEU A 560 12.64 0.95 -3.04
CA LEU A 560 12.08 -0.29 -2.47
C LEU A 560 13.15 -1.24 -1.91
N THR A 561 14.41 -0.81 -1.82
CA THR A 561 15.50 -1.62 -1.24
C THR A 561 15.33 -1.84 0.26
N VAL A 562 14.68 -0.89 0.94
CA VAL A 562 14.35 -1.02 2.37
C VAL A 562 13.10 -1.89 2.52
N ALA A 563 13.12 -2.81 3.50
CA ALA A 563 11.98 -3.67 3.79
C ALA A 563 10.77 -2.83 4.23
N VAL A 564 9.79 -2.68 3.34
CA VAL A 564 8.51 -2.04 3.66
C VAL A 564 7.68 -2.99 4.52
N GLY A 565 7.58 -2.70 5.82
CA GLY A 565 6.79 -3.52 6.73
C GLY A 565 5.28 -3.32 6.59
N GLU A 566 4.52 -4.29 7.09
CA GLU A 566 3.06 -4.34 6.97
C GLU A 566 2.38 -3.15 7.65
N ASN A 567 2.87 -2.69 8.81
CA ASN A 567 2.29 -1.54 9.51
C ASN A 567 2.47 -0.24 8.72
N VAL A 568 3.58 -0.06 7.99
CA VAL A 568 3.78 1.12 7.12
C VAL A 568 2.75 1.14 6.00
N ARG A 569 2.50 -0.02 5.35
CA ARG A 569 1.45 -0.13 4.34
C ARG A 569 0.07 0.18 4.92
N LYS A 570 -0.25 -0.38 6.08
CA LYS A 570 -1.52 -0.10 6.78
C LYS A 570 -1.67 1.38 7.14
N ALA A 571 -0.60 2.04 7.60
CA ALA A 571 -0.61 3.46 7.95
C ALA A 571 -0.86 4.34 6.73
N ILE A 572 -0.13 4.10 5.63
CA ILE A 572 -0.31 4.85 4.36
C ILE A 572 -1.70 4.60 3.79
N ASP A 573 -2.15 3.35 3.77
CA ASP A 573 -3.48 2.98 3.27
C ASP A 573 -4.61 3.63 4.08
N ALA A 574 -4.51 3.63 5.41
CA ALA A 574 -5.49 4.26 6.30
C ALA A 574 -5.48 5.80 6.21
N THR A 575 -4.37 6.40 5.80
CA THR A 575 -4.20 7.87 5.68
C THR A 575 -4.08 8.31 4.22
N TRP A 576 -4.52 7.48 3.27
CA TRP A 576 -4.33 7.75 1.84
C TRP A 576 -4.93 9.10 1.46
N GLY A 577 -4.12 9.94 0.81
CA GLY A 577 -4.51 11.30 0.42
C GLY A 577 -4.71 12.29 1.58
N GLN A 578 -4.54 11.89 2.85
CA GLN A 578 -4.70 12.79 3.99
C GLN A 578 -3.50 13.73 4.13
N VAL A 579 -3.78 15.03 4.24
CA VAL A 579 -2.82 16.12 4.43
C VAL A 579 -3.30 17.09 5.50
N LEU A 580 -2.35 17.82 6.09
CA LEU A 580 -2.63 18.96 6.95
C LEU A 580 -2.87 20.20 6.10
N THR A 581 -3.94 20.93 6.42
CA THR A 581 -4.27 22.20 5.80
C THR A 581 -4.45 23.30 6.85
N TYR A 582 -4.18 24.53 6.46
CA TYR A 582 -4.45 25.74 7.25
C TYR A 582 -4.96 26.80 6.28
N ASP A 583 -6.11 27.42 6.59
CA ASP A 583 -6.81 28.34 5.70
C ASP A 583 -6.99 27.80 4.25
N GLY A 584 -7.36 26.52 4.14
CA GLY A 584 -7.56 25.83 2.86
C GLY A 584 -6.29 25.58 2.03
N LYS A 585 -5.10 25.81 2.60
CA LYS A 585 -3.80 25.56 1.95
C LYS A 585 -3.07 24.42 2.62
N ILE A 586 -2.43 23.55 1.82
CA ILE A 586 -1.61 22.44 2.34
C ILE A 586 -0.42 23.00 3.13
N CYS A 587 -0.23 22.49 4.34
CA CYS A 587 0.80 22.94 5.27
C CYS A 587 2.20 22.48 4.84
N ASP A 588 3.18 23.32 5.13
CA ASP A 588 4.59 22.96 5.18
C ASP A 588 4.88 22.21 6.51
N ALA A 589 4.64 20.89 6.50
CA ALA A 589 4.72 20.05 7.69
C ALA A 589 6.15 19.54 7.97
N ARG A 590 6.99 20.42 8.53
CA ARG A 590 8.37 20.08 8.94
C ARG A 590 8.38 19.18 10.18
N PHE A 591 9.39 18.32 10.32
CA PHE A 591 9.56 17.44 11.47
C PHE A 591 11.04 17.20 11.77
N HIS A 592 11.34 16.79 13.00
CA HIS A 592 12.71 16.56 13.47
C HIS A 592 12.75 15.50 14.57
N LYS A 593 13.96 15.07 14.94
CA LYS A 593 14.16 13.92 15.83
C LYS A 593 13.78 14.19 17.29
N CYS A 594 14.38 15.21 17.91
CA CYS A 594 14.11 15.60 19.30
C CYS A 594 14.07 17.13 19.44
N CYS A 595 12.98 17.69 19.98
CA CYS A 595 12.85 19.15 20.10
C CYS A 595 13.73 19.73 21.21
N GLY A 596 14.07 18.93 22.23
CA GLY A 596 14.79 19.38 23.43
C GLY A 596 13.89 20.03 24.47
N GLY A 597 12.59 19.69 24.47
CA GLY A 597 11.57 20.15 25.41
C GLY A 597 10.59 21.18 24.85
N ARG A 598 10.94 21.85 23.74
CA ARG A 598 10.11 22.88 23.11
C ARG A 598 10.37 22.95 21.60
N THR A 599 9.31 23.07 20.80
CA THR A 599 9.43 23.26 19.34
C THR A 599 9.92 24.66 18.99
N GLU A 600 10.35 24.88 17.75
CA GLU A 600 10.95 26.13 17.27
C GLU A 600 10.12 26.78 16.16
N LEU A 601 10.32 28.09 15.94
CA LEU A 601 9.71 28.86 14.87
C LEU A 601 10.37 28.61 13.51
N PHE A 602 9.59 28.74 12.42
CA PHE A 602 10.11 28.59 11.05
C PHE A 602 11.24 29.58 10.73
N SER A 603 11.09 30.84 11.14
CA SER A 603 12.05 31.91 10.86
C SER A 603 13.43 31.75 11.52
N THR A 604 13.52 30.92 12.56
CA THR A 604 14.79 30.55 13.20
C THR A 604 15.68 29.73 12.26
N CYS A 605 15.07 28.89 11.43
CA CYS A 605 15.77 27.91 10.59
C CYS A 605 15.79 28.29 9.11
N TRP A 606 14.70 28.86 8.60
CA TRP A 606 14.48 29.19 7.18
C TRP A 606 14.16 30.68 7.01
N GLU A 607 13.41 31.05 5.95
CA GLU A 607 12.99 32.41 5.62
C GLU A 607 12.50 33.20 6.84
N ASP A 608 12.77 34.50 6.92
CA ASP A 608 12.29 35.37 8.03
C ASP A 608 10.77 35.63 7.95
N LYS A 609 9.99 34.55 8.00
CA LYS A 609 8.53 34.51 8.07
C LYS A 609 8.12 33.40 9.03
N ASP A 610 7.10 33.63 9.84
CA ASP A 610 6.53 32.58 10.69
C ASP A 610 5.22 32.08 10.10
N LEU A 611 5.03 30.76 10.14
CA LEU A 611 3.82 30.10 9.67
C LEU A 611 2.91 29.87 10.88
N PRO A 612 1.61 30.25 10.84
CA PRO A 612 0.72 30.18 12.02
C PRO A 612 0.58 28.80 12.66
N TYR A 613 0.76 27.74 11.87
CA TYR A 613 0.70 26.34 12.30
C TYR A 613 2.08 25.75 12.71
N LEU A 614 3.17 26.52 12.62
CA LEU A 614 4.51 26.13 13.09
C LEU A 614 4.90 27.01 14.27
N GLN A 615 4.23 26.78 15.40
CA GLN A 615 4.44 27.53 16.63
C GLN A 615 5.53 26.89 17.50
N SER A 616 6.14 27.72 18.34
CA SER A 616 7.03 27.25 19.39
C SER A 616 6.21 26.96 20.65
N LEU A 617 6.11 25.68 21.02
CA LEU A 617 5.27 25.16 22.08
C LEU A 617 6.03 24.16 22.97
N PRO A 618 5.77 24.11 24.28
CA PRO A 618 6.26 23.03 25.13
C PRO A 618 5.83 21.66 24.62
N ASP A 619 6.76 20.71 24.59
CA ASP A 619 6.46 19.34 24.17
C ASP A 619 5.88 18.51 25.34
N THR A 620 4.82 19.02 25.96
CA THR A 620 4.22 18.49 27.19
C THR A 620 2.71 18.31 27.03
N PRO A 621 2.02 17.47 27.83
CA PRO A 621 0.56 17.36 27.76
C PRO A 621 -0.10 18.74 27.86
N GLY A 622 -0.93 19.09 26.88
CA GLY A 622 -1.63 20.39 26.84
C GLY A 622 -0.72 21.62 26.66
N HIS A 623 0.55 21.43 26.30
CA HIS A 623 1.56 22.50 26.19
C HIS A 623 1.81 23.26 27.51
N GLU A 624 1.66 22.58 28.65
CA GLU A 624 1.95 23.15 29.97
C GLU A 624 3.44 23.42 30.16
N GLU A 625 3.79 24.67 30.50
CA GLU A 625 5.17 25.06 30.82
C GLU A 625 5.64 24.38 32.13
N GLY A 626 6.86 23.86 32.13
CA GLY A 626 7.49 23.23 33.31
C GLY A 626 7.09 21.77 33.59
N ALA A 627 6.16 21.19 32.83
CA ALA A 627 5.87 19.76 32.88
C ALA A 627 6.95 18.92 32.17
N ASP A 628 6.96 17.59 32.43
CA ASP A 628 7.93 16.67 31.82
C ASP A 628 7.70 16.55 30.30
N PRO A 629 8.70 16.91 29.46
CA PRO A 629 8.54 16.82 28.03
C PRO A 629 8.42 15.38 27.53
N PHE A 630 7.53 15.13 26.57
CA PHE A 630 7.39 13.84 25.90
C PHE A 630 8.71 13.38 25.28
N CYS A 631 9.47 14.28 24.64
CA CYS A 631 10.76 13.91 24.04
C CYS A 631 11.88 13.60 25.05
N ASN A 632 11.68 13.83 26.36
CA ASN A 632 12.62 13.43 27.41
C ASN A 632 12.28 12.03 27.92
N THR A 633 12.76 11.00 27.22
CA THR A 633 12.49 9.60 27.58
C THR A 633 13.76 8.75 27.56
N ALA A 634 13.84 7.79 28.48
CA ALA A 634 14.85 6.73 28.50
C ALA A 634 14.25 5.35 28.18
N ASP A 635 12.97 5.29 27.78
CA ASP A 635 12.29 4.04 27.45
C ASP A 635 12.85 3.44 26.16
N ALA A 636 13.63 2.37 26.30
CA ALA A 636 14.25 1.67 25.18
C ALA A 636 13.23 1.10 24.18
N ALA A 637 12.03 0.70 24.62
CA ALA A 637 11.00 0.18 23.73
C ALA A 637 10.45 1.30 22.83
N VAL A 638 10.17 2.48 23.38
CA VAL A 638 9.73 3.65 22.60
C VAL A 638 10.85 4.16 21.68
N LEU A 639 12.06 4.30 22.21
CA LEU A 639 13.21 4.77 21.43
C LEU A 639 13.52 3.83 20.26
N SER A 640 13.33 2.53 20.42
CA SER A 640 13.50 1.56 19.34
C SER A 640 12.50 1.70 18.19
N GLN A 641 11.42 2.45 18.34
CA GLN A 641 10.48 2.71 17.24
C GLN A 641 10.99 3.83 16.31
N VAL A 642 11.64 4.84 16.89
CA VAL A 642 12.08 6.05 16.17
C VAL A 642 13.55 5.98 15.77
N LEU A 643 14.41 5.38 16.61
CA LEU A 643 15.83 5.30 16.35
C LEU A 643 16.16 4.04 15.55
N ASN A 644 16.76 4.24 14.38
CA ASN A 644 17.35 3.16 13.60
C ASN A 644 18.50 2.49 14.39
N ASP A 645 18.88 1.25 14.02
CA ASP A 645 19.81 0.44 14.82
C ASP A 645 21.15 1.13 15.10
N TYR A 646 21.64 1.96 14.16
CA TYR A 646 22.86 2.75 14.34
C TYR A 646 22.68 3.93 15.32
N ASP A 647 21.48 4.51 15.39
CA ASP A 647 21.19 5.66 16.25
C ASP A 647 20.86 5.26 17.70
N LEU A 648 20.57 3.99 17.96
CA LEU A 648 20.28 3.47 19.31
C LEU A 648 21.45 3.62 20.28
N GLU A 649 22.67 3.73 19.77
CA GLU A 649 23.87 3.99 20.59
C GLU A 649 23.90 5.44 21.11
N THR A 650 23.15 6.35 20.47
CA THR A 650 23.07 7.76 20.88
C THR A 650 22.10 7.91 22.04
N LYS A 651 22.61 7.90 23.27
CA LYS A 651 21.79 8.03 24.50
C LYS A 651 21.59 9.47 24.98
N ASP A 652 22.37 10.39 24.43
CA ASP A 652 22.45 11.79 24.83
C ASP A 652 21.71 12.70 23.82
N PHE A 653 20.63 12.23 23.20
CA PHE A 653 19.91 13.02 22.18
C PHE A 653 19.11 14.19 22.77
N PHE A 654 18.60 14.04 24.00
CA PHE A 654 17.84 15.08 24.68
C PHE A 654 18.77 16.14 25.28
N SER A 655 19.88 15.70 25.90
CA SER A 655 20.95 16.55 26.42
C SER A 655 22.30 15.98 25.95
N TRP A 656 23.04 16.74 25.16
CA TRP A 656 24.34 16.35 24.59
C TRP A 656 25.45 17.30 25.02
N LYS A 657 26.70 16.83 24.94
CA LYS A 657 27.90 17.61 25.24
C LYS A 657 28.92 17.48 24.12
N ALA A 658 29.51 18.59 23.71
CA ALA A 658 30.67 18.62 22.82
C ALA A 658 31.81 19.41 23.46
N GLU A 659 33.04 18.95 23.31
CA GLU A 659 34.22 19.59 23.92
C GLU A 659 35.33 19.78 22.90
N TYR A 660 35.95 20.95 22.93
CA TYR A 660 37.05 21.31 22.04
C TYR A 660 38.14 22.04 22.83
N SER A 661 39.40 21.85 22.46
CA SER A 661 40.43 22.83 22.79
C SER A 661 40.26 24.10 21.93
N ARG A 662 40.78 25.23 22.40
CA ARG A 662 40.75 26.49 21.65
C ARG A 662 41.42 26.35 20.27
N ALA A 663 42.52 25.60 20.17
CA ALA A 663 43.21 25.35 18.91
C ALA A 663 42.32 24.57 17.91
N GLU A 664 41.73 23.45 18.34
CA GLU A 664 40.89 22.59 17.50
C GLU A 664 39.68 23.36 16.94
N ILE A 665 38.97 24.11 17.78
CA ILE A 665 37.78 24.85 17.31
C ILE A 665 38.15 26.02 16.40
N SER A 666 39.28 26.69 16.64
CA SER A 666 39.78 27.78 15.80
C SER A 666 40.12 27.29 14.39
N GLU A 667 40.81 26.16 14.29
CA GLU A 667 41.14 25.52 13.02
C GLU A 667 39.89 25.04 12.28
N LEU A 668 38.97 24.38 13.00
CA LEU A 668 37.71 23.90 12.44
C LEU A 668 36.88 25.04 11.83
N ILE A 669 36.66 26.12 12.59
CA ILE A 669 35.89 27.27 12.11
C ILE A 669 36.60 27.93 10.92
N SER A 670 37.92 28.09 10.96
CA SER A 670 38.67 28.70 9.86
C SER A 670 38.52 27.88 8.57
N ARG A 671 38.68 26.55 8.66
CA ARG A 671 38.53 25.64 7.51
C ARG A 671 37.10 25.62 6.97
N ARG A 672 36.09 25.55 7.84
CA ARG A 672 34.68 25.42 7.45
C ARG A 672 34.10 26.74 6.91
N SER A 673 34.59 27.89 7.39
CA SER A 673 34.18 29.21 6.88
C SER A 673 34.98 29.66 5.66
N GLY A 674 36.16 29.09 5.42
CA GLY A 674 37.12 29.61 4.45
C GLY A 674 37.71 30.98 4.82
N ARG A 675 37.56 31.40 6.08
CA ARG A 675 38.03 32.70 6.60
C ARG A 675 39.12 32.50 7.65
N MET A 676 40.11 33.37 7.67
CA MET A 676 41.16 33.35 8.70
C MET A 676 40.70 34.15 9.92
N ILE A 677 40.31 33.47 10.99
CA ILE A 677 39.95 34.12 12.26
C ILE A 677 41.12 34.18 13.26
N GLY A 678 42.19 33.44 13.02
CA GLY A 678 43.26 33.27 14.00
C GLY A 678 42.79 32.42 15.16
N GLU A 679 43.17 32.78 16.38
CA GLU A 679 42.73 32.11 17.60
C GLU A 679 41.34 32.63 17.98
N LEU A 680 40.38 31.72 18.17
CA LEU A 680 39.05 32.04 18.65
C LEU A 680 39.16 32.76 19.98
N LYS A 681 38.46 33.88 20.16
CA LYS A 681 38.33 34.60 21.43
C LYS A 681 36.96 34.35 22.04
N GLU A 682 35.92 34.63 21.28
CA GLU A 682 34.53 34.61 21.74
C GLU A 682 33.59 33.98 20.71
N LEU A 683 32.51 33.41 21.21
CA LEU A 683 31.35 32.96 20.46
C LEU A 683 30.13 33.60 21.10
N ASN A 684 29.53 34.58 20.44
CA ASN A 684 28.46 35.39 21.01
C ASN A 684 27.13 35.10 20.30
N PRO A 685 26.16 34.43 20.96
CA PRO A 685 24.82 34.27 20.40
C PRO A 685 24.15 35.65 20.28
N LEU A 686 23.97 36.13 19.06
CA LEU A 686 23.37 37.44 18.79
C LEU A 686 21.84 37.38 18.75
N GLU A 687 21.27 36.28 18.25
CA GLU A 687 19.83 36.08 18.12
C GLU A 687 19.49 34.62 18.41
N THR A 688 18.51 34.37 19.27
CA THR A 688 18.03 33.04 19.64
C THR A 688 16.53 32.93 19.42
N GLY A 689 16.07 31.76 18.98
CA GLY A 689 14.66 31.43 18.89
C GLY A 689 14.08 31.01 20.26
N PRO A 690 12.74 30.98 20.42
CA PRO A 690 12.12 30.61 21.70
C PRO A 690 12.46 29.22 22.25
N SER A 691 12.98 28.27 21.46
CA SER A 691 13.49 26.99 21.99
C SER A 691 14.92 27.07 22.53
N GLY A 692 15.56 28.25 22.44
CA GLY A 692 16.96 28.49 22.74
C GLY A 692 17.92 28.12 21.61
N ARG A 693 17.41 27.78 20.42
CA ARG A 693 18.24 27.56 19.23
C ARG A 693 18.85 28.88 18.78
N ILE A 694 20.16 28.91 18.61
CA ILE A 694 20.88 30.08 18.10
C ILE A 694 20.55 30.26 16.62
N LYS A 695 19.97 31.42 16.28
CA LYS A 695 19.66 31.87 14.93
C LYS A 695 20.81 32.69 14.33
N LYS A 696 21.52 33.48 15.14
CA LYS A 696 22.72 34.20 14.71
C LYS A 696 23.82 34.06 15.76
N LEU A 697 25.00 33.68 15.31
CA LEU A 697 26.19 33.51 16.15
C LEU A 697 27.32 34.37 15.60
N GLU A 698 27.83 35.29 16.41
CA GLU A 698 29.08 35.98 16.10
C GLU A 698 30.27 35.12 16.53
N VAL A 699 31.23 35.00 15.62
CA VAL A 699 32.52 34.37 15.86
C VAL A 699 33.58 35.47 15.89
N VAL A 700 34.26 35.62 17.02
CA VAL A 700 35.32 36.62 17.22
C VAL A 700 36.65 35.92 17.38
N GLY A 701 37.60 36.18 16.48
CA GLY A 701 38.97 35.68 16.57
C GLY A 701 40.01 36.80 16.62
N THR A 702 41.28 36.44 16.82
CA THR A 702 42.39 37.40 16.88
C THR A 702 42.68 38.10 15.54
N ALA A 703 42.41 37.45 14.41
CA ALA A 703 42.69 37.96 13.07
C ALA A 703 41.44 38.45 12.31
N GLY A 704 40.23 38.16 12.81
CA GLY A 704 38.99 38.55 12.16
C GLY A 704 37.76 38.07 12.92
N SER A 705 36.61 38.67 12.62
CA SER A 705 35.31 38.28 13.17
C SER A 705 34.26 38.20 12.07
N PHE A 706 33.23 37.37 12.25
CA PHE A 706 32.11 37.26 11.32
C PHE A 706 30.85 36.72 11.99
N VAL A 707 29.69 36.96 11.39
CA VAL A 707 28.41 36.42 11.88
C VAL A 707 27.98 35.24 11.03
N VAL A 708 27.54 34.17 11.69
CA VAL A 708 26.90 32.99 11.10
C VAL A 708 25.41 33.07 11.37
N GLY A 709 24.60 33.10 10.31
CA GLY A 709 23.15 33.11 10.41
C GLY A 709 22.53 31.75 10.10
N LYS A 710 21.35 31.53 10.70
CA LYS A 710 20.46 30.36 10.60
C LYS A 710 20.98 29.10 11.30
N GLU A 711 20.04 28.34 11.84
CA GLU A 711 20.31 27.21 12.74
C GLU A 711 21.29 26.18 12.17
N LEU A 712 21.09 25.79 10.90
CA LEU A 712 21.89 24.75 10.27
C LEU A 712 23.35 25.17 10.07
N MET A 713 23.60 26.43 9.73
CA MET A 713 24.97 26.93 9.52
C MET A 713 25.72 27.01 10.84
N VAL A 714 25.05 27.43 11.92
CA VAL A 714 25.63 27.43 13.27
C VAL A 714 26.06 26.00 13.67
N ARG A 715 25.26 24.98 13.32
CA ARG A 715 25.61 23.58 13.59
C ARG A 715 26.79 23.09 12.75
N LYS A 716 26.84 23.48 11.47
CA LYS A 716 27.87 23.04 10.52
C LYS A 716 29.23 23.70 10.76
N ILE A 717 29.28 24.94 11.22
CA ILE A 717 30.54 25.65 11.41
C ILE A 717 31.31 25.16 12.65
N LEU A 718 30.60 24.64 13.66
CA LEU A 718 31.17 24.19 14.93
C LEU A 718 31.39 22.67 15.01
N SER A 719 31.21 21.92 13.91
CA SER A 719 31.40 20.46 13.89
C SER A 719 31.87 19.97 12.52
N GLU A 720 32.69 18.92 12.50
CA GLU A 720 33.14 18.26 11.26
C GLU A 720 31.97 17.79 10.39
N SER A 721 30.94 17.27 11.06
CA SER A 721 29.67 16.92 10.42
C SER A 721 28.68 18.07 10.63
N HIS A 722 27.99 18.05 11.77
CA HIS A 722 27.10 19.08 12.28
C HIS A 722 26.79 18.78 13.75
N LEU A 723 26.58 19.81 14.58
CA LEU A 723 26.05 19.61 15.93
C LEU A 723 24.62 19.04 15.87
N LYS A 724 24.17 18.35 16.92
CA LYS A 724 22.81 17.79 16.99
C LYS A 724 21.73 18.87 16.86
N SER A 725 21.92 20.03 17.47
CA SER A 725 21.07 21.23 17.34
C SER A 725 21.91 22.50 17.53
N SER A 726 21.33 23.68 17.30
CA SER A 726 21.94 24.95 17.75
C SER A 726 21.45 25.42 19.12
N ALA A 727 20.70 24.59 19.86
CA ALA A 727 20.27 24.90 21.22
C ALA A 727 21.34 24.45 22.22
N PHE A 728 22.34 25.30 22.45
CA PHE A 728 23.41 25.02 23.40
C PHE A 728 23.89 26.26 24.14
N SER A 729 24.42 26.05 25.34
CA SER A 729 25.21 27.04 26.08
C SER A 729 26.70 26.86 25.81
N ILE A 730 27.43 27.97 25.90
CA ILE A 730 28.87 28.06 25.60
C ILE A 730 29.58 28.27 26.94
N VAL A 731 30.41 27.31 27.35
CA VAL A 731 31.12 27.33 28.63
C VAL A 731 32.61 27.16 28.39
N TRP A 732 33.42 28.07 28.94
CA TRP A 732 34.88 27.93 28.96
C TRP A 732 35.33 27.34 30.30
N THR A 733 36.07 26.25 30.26
CA THR A 733 36.62 25.62 31.46
C THR A 733 37.86 26.38 31.96
N LYS A 734 38.29 26.07 33.20
CA LYS A 734 39.52 26.64 33.77
C LYS A 734 40.79 26.25 32.98
N ASP A 735 40.73 25.14 32.23
CA ASP A 735 41.83 24.62 31.42
C ASP A 735 41.75 25.11 29.95
N ASP A 736 41.02 26.20 29.69
CA ASP A 736 40.84 26.81 28.37
C ASP A 736 40.23 25.88 27.31
N ARG A 737 39.32 24.99 27.74
CA ARG A 737 38.52 24.16 26.83
C ARG A 737 37.15 24.78 26.63
N LEU A 738 36.67 24.74 25.40
CA LEU A 738 35.30 25.08 25.06
C LEU A 738 34.41 23.86 25.28
N VAL A 739 33.34 24.03 26.07
CA VAL A 739 32.29 23.05 26.30
C VAL A 739 30.98 23.62 25.77
N LEU A 740 30.35 22.87 24.86
CA LEU A 740 29.00 23.13 24.37
C LEU A 740 28.06 22.14 25.04
N GLU A 741 27.16 22.65 25.88
CA GLU A 741 26.10 21.85 26.52
C GLU A 741 24.80 22.12 25.79
N GLY A 742 24.34 21.14 25.03
CA GLY A 742 23.22 21.30 24.12
C GLY A 742 22.05 20.40 24.39
N ARG A 743 20.92 20.72 23.77
CA ARG A 743 19.67 19.98 23.91
C ARG A 743 18.97 19.74 22.57
N GLY A 744 18.27 18.61 22.50
CA GLY A 744 17.53 18.19 21.31
C GLY A 744 18.42 17.80 20.12
N TRP A 745 17.76 17.31 19.07
CA TRP A 745 18.37 16.82 17.84
C TRP A 745 17.51 17.20 16.64
N GLY A 746 18.06 18.06 15.79
CA GLY A 746 17.41 18.63 14.61
C GLY A 746 16.91 20.06 14.84
N HIS A 747 16.27 20.60 13.81
CA HIS A 747 15.90 22.02 13.71
C HIS A 747 14.80 22.47 14.70
N GLY A 748 14.05 21.55 15.31
CA GLY A 748 13.07 21.87 16.36
C GLY A 748 11.70 22.32 15.86
N VAL A 749 11.58 22.70 14.60
CA VAL A 749 10.30 23.14 13.99
C VAL A 749 9.34 21.97 13.73
N GLY A 750 8.06 22.15 14.06
CA GLY A 750 6.98 21.17 13.80
C GLY A 750 7.07 19.90 14.65
N LEU A 751 6.74 18.74 14.08
CA LEU A 751 6.62 17.48 14.83
C LEU A 751 7.95 16.97 15.37
N CYS A 752 7.97 16.66 16.67
CA CYS A 752 9.07 15.95 17.32
C CYS A 752 8.83 14.44 17.25
N GLN A 753 9.68 13.69 16.54
CA GLN A 753 9.49 12.25 16.32
C GLN A 753 9.50 11.45 17.63
N ILE A 754 10.44 11.73 18.55
CA ILE A 754 10.51 11.05 19.85
C ILE A 754 9.29 11.41 20.72
N GLY A 755 8.89 12.69 20.75
CA GLY A 755 7.72 13.12 21.50
C GLY A 755 6.43 12.47 20.98
N ALA A 756 6.24 12.46 19.66
CA ALA A 756 5.13 11.76 19.00
C ALA A 756 5.10 10.25 19.30
N ALA A 757 6.26 9.59 19.38
CA ALA A 757 6.34 8.18 19.73
C ALA A 757 5.93 7.91 21.19
N VAL A 758 6.29 8.81 22.11
CA VAL A 758 5.84 8.73 23.51
C VAL A 758 4.33 9.02 23.61
N MET A 759 3.80 9.95 22.82
CA MET A 759 2.35 10.16 22.76
C MET A 759 1.63 8.91 22.25
N ALA A 760 2.10 8.32 21.14
CA ALA A 760 1.54 7.08 20.61
C ALA A 760 1.59 5.93 21.62
N SER A 761 2.71 5.76 22.34
CA SER A 761 2.82 4.72 23.38
C SER A 761 1.92 4.96 24.59
N ARG A 762 1.49 6.21 24.82
CA ARG A 762 0.49 6.59 25.81
C ARG A 762 -0.96 6.50 25.30
N GLY A 763 -1.18 6.03 24.07
CA GLY A 763 -2.50 5.76 23.50
C GLY A 763 -3.13 6.93 22.73
N TYR A 764 -2.39 8.02 22.47
CA TYR A 764 -2.89 9.14 21.68
C TYR A 764 -3.14 8.71 20.22
N GLY A 765 -4.24 9.19 19.65
CA GLY A 765 -4.56 9.09 18.23
C GLY A 765 -3.57 9.87 17.37
N TYR A 766 -3.43 9.47 16.10
CA TYR A 766 -2.52 10.17 15.18
C TYR A 766 -2.96 11.61 14.91
N ASP A 767 -4.27 11.86 14.91
CA ASP A 767 -4.90 13.17 14.82
C ASP A 767 -4.59 14.05 16.04
N GLU A 768 -4.62 13.49 17.25
CA GLU A 768 -4.22 14.20 18.47
C GLU A 768 -2.73 14.57 18.45
N ILE A 769 -1.87 13.64 17.99
CA ILE A 769 -0.44 13.89 17.80
C ILE A 769 -0.21 15.05 16.80
N LEU A 770 -0.92 15.02 15.67
CA LEU A 770 -0.80 16.07 14.66
C LEU A 770 -1.30 17.43 15.20
N GLN A 771 -2.41 17.45 15.91
CA GLN A 771 -2.97 18.67 16.48
C GLN A 771 -2.05 19.29 17.55
N HIS A 772 -1.34 18.46 18.32
CA HIS A 772 -0.34 18.91 19.30
C HIS A 772 0.84 19.62 18.62
N TYR A 773 1.35 19.12 17.50
CA TYR A 773 2.51 19.73 16.84
C TYR A 773 2.17 20.79 15.77
N TYR A 774 0.94 20.77 15.25
CA TYR A 774 0.46 21.70 14.22
C TYR A 774 -0.90 22.28 14.61
N PRO A 775 -0.95 23.12 15.65
CA PRO A 775 -2.21 23.64 16.17
C PRO A 775 -2.95 24.46 15.12
N GLY A 776 -4.28 24.34 15.12
CA GLY A 776 -5.18 25.06 14.21
C GLY A 776 -5.20 24.52 12.78
N THR A 777 -4.48 23.44 12.48
CA THR A 777 -4.59 22.77 11.18
C THR A 777 -5.83 21.88 11.11
N SER A 778 -6.25 21.54 9.90
CA SER A 778 -7.32 20.59 9.62
C SER A 778 -6.78 19.41 8.80
N LEU A 779 -7.25 18.22 9.12
CA LEU A 779 -6.93 17.00 8.36
C LEU A 779 -7.92 16.84 7.20
N GLU A 780 -7.43 17.00 5.98
CA GLU A 780 -8.25 16.91 4.76
C GLU A 780 -7.75 15.80 3.83
N ARG A 781 -8.62 15.24 2.99
CA ARG A 781 -8.28 14.22 1.98
C ARG A 781 -8.33 14.85 0.58
N LEU A 782 -7.22 14.74 -0.15
CA LEU A 782 -7.04 15.25 -1.52
C LEU A 782 -7.83 14.50 -2.60
#